data_AF-A0A166ZFW8-F1
#
_entry.id   AF-A0A166ZFW8-F1
#
_cell.length_a   1.000
_cell.length_b   1.000
_cell.length_c   1.000
_cell.angle_alpha   90.00
_cell.angle_beta   90.00
_cell.angle_gamma   90.00
#
_symmetry.space_group_name_H-M   'P 1'
#
loop_
_entity.id
_entity.type
_entity.pdbx_description
1 polymer ?
#
loop_
_entity_poly.entity_id
_entity_poly.type
_entity_poly.pdbx_seq_one_letter_code
_entity_poly.pdbx_strand_id
1 'polypeptide(L)'
;LPCTPDGCPGVQAGRFVGVEAALRPCVSALTSMCRPGARASNLSLDNFNYDPSITSQTTNKQAMPTPTLFRVFLRRQTPGLRSRISQNQQRRSNSDASKQKRAEDPIPVPNTVSTIPLWQRLGPLTRAAEGYARAQRKRPLTTQFVSSLVIYFCADLSAQRMSGNDYNPERTVRSLIIGAISSIPSYKWFIFLSQNFNYASRLLSLGTKVVVNQVCFTPIFNSYFFGMQAFLAGDNFEQIIERIRRTVPVSIVNSCKLWPAVTAFSFSFIPMEYRSVFSGVIAVGWQTYLSFLNRQAEVVEEAEETLYRANTHYTHTGPPVPNRRQKLHRNFAPIPPSAFDNPQDSNPRSSPNAEPLSAGQDQQLFSAMASLCMQSGRVQSVLRTARNNTATIRSRLPSNVPRRHASTGAGSSTESQAGSGLKTGLYGAALAGSLYLSYLYVTDTRASIHRLSPMMMRFIWSDAEDAHHAGTSMMKTLYDLGLHIRERDRTLAEHPALATEVYGMKLSNPIGISAGLDKHADIPDALFALGAGIVEVGGCTPRPQDGNPRPRVFRVPSLDGMINRYGLNSRGADSMAITLRERVRKFARKVGATEKEVLDGEAGVPAGSLLPGRLLAVQIAKNKETDQKDVNAVAKDYVYCVQRLARYADILVVNVSSPNTPGLRDLQATEPLTRLLSAVVEEAAKVDRKVRPKVMVKVSPDEEEDAQVEGIVQAVCNSGVDGVIVGNTTNRRTGIVPPGVKLTAKEQKALQETGGYSGPAMYNRTLELVKRYRKKLDAQALQTGAAEEAAAIPSPDGSLSGKVHDLIEGKDTPRKVIFATGGITNGEQALKILNAGASVAMVYTGLTYGGPGTITRIKGEIKDQA
;
A
#
# COMPACT_ATOMS: atom_id res chain seq x y z
N LEU A 1 36.94 -3.33 34.81
CA LEU A 1 38.22 -3.20 35.52
C LEU A 1 39.28 -3.89 34.67
N PRO A 2 40.37 -3.21 34.24
CA PRO A 2 41.42 -3.84 33.45
C PRO A 2 42.55 -4.37 34.34
N CYS A 3 43.07 -5.55 34.01
CA CYS A 3 44.33 -6.07 34.54
C CYS A 3 45.18 -6.60 33.38
N THR A 4 46.45 -6.23 33.39
CA THR A 4 47.62 -6.81 32.71
C THR A 4 48.85 -6.42 33.57
N PRO A 5 50.06 -7.00 33.42
CA PRO A 5 50.52 -8.25 32.78
C PRO A 5 51.60 -9.01 33.62
N ASP A 6 52.27 -10.01 32.99
CA ASP A 6 53.61 -10.61 33.24
C ASP A 6 53.56 -12.13 33.47
N GLY A 7 54.34 -13.02 32.84
CA GLY A 7 55.45 -12.91 31.90
C GLY A 7 55.81 -14.28 31.26
N CYS A 8 56.56 -14.23 30.15
CA CYS A 8 57.20 -15.35 29.41
C CYS A 8 58.58 -15.72 30.05
N PRO A 9 59.36 -16.78 29.64
CA PRO A 9 59.53 -17.29 28.25
C PRO A 9 59.86 -18.80 28.04
N GLY A 10 59.92 -19.22 26.77
CA GLY A 10 60.50 -20.48 26.32
C GLY A 10 60.42 -20.68 24.80
N VAL A 11 61.53 -20.40 24.10
CA VAL A 11 61.69 -20.35 22.63
C VAL A 11 62.46 -21.57 22.12
N GLN A 12 62.06 -22.13 20.96
CA GLN A 12 62.90 -22.70 19.88
C GLN A 12 61.98 -22.91 18.65
N ALA A 13 61.97 -22.08 17.59
CA ALA A 13 62.93 -21.88 16.48
C ALA A 13 63.12 -23.14 15.59
N GLY A 14 62.88 -23.16 14.27
CA GLY A 14 62.39 -22.11 13.36
C GLY A 14 62.41 -22.49 11.85
N ARG A 15 61.91 -21.53 11.03
CA ARG A 15 62.18 -21.17 9.61
C ARG A 15 61.86 -22.22 8.50
N PHE A 16 61.34 -21.87 7.31
CA PHE A 16 61.59 -20.77 6.35
C PHE A 16 60.28 -20.42 5.55
N VAL A 17 59.94 -19.13 5.32
CA VAL A 17 60.01 -18.33 4.05
C VAL A 17 59.29 -19.00 2.86
N GLY A 18 58.33 -18.46 2.12
CA GLY A 18 57.90 -17.12 1.67
C GLY A 18 57.48 -17.31 0.19
N VAL A 19 56.35 -16.83 -0.34
CA VAL A 19 56.21 -15.58 -1.14
C VAL A 19 54.82 -15.56 -1.81
N GLU A 20 54.21 -14.38 -1.75
CA GLU A 20 53.19 -13.67 -2.55
C GLU A 20 52.54 -14.22 -3.86
N ALA A 21 51.22 -13.99 -3.91
CA ALA A 21 50.44 -13.17 -4.85
C ALA A 21 49.96 -13.64 -6.25
N ALA A 22 48.69 -13.25 -6.50
CA ALA A 22 48.10 -12.68 -7.72
C ALA A 22 47.32 -13.57 -8.74
N LEU A 23 45.99 -13.37 -8.72
CA LEU A 23 45.09 -12.92 -9.82
C LEU A 23 44.96 -13.70 -11.17
N ARG A 24 43.73 -14.24 -11.36
CA ARG A 24 42.79 -14.07 -12.52
C ARG A 24 42.89 -14.99 -13.78
N PRO A 25 41.82 -15.05 -14.65
CA PRO A 25 41.21 -16.30 -15.15
C PRO A 25 41.08 -16.43 -16.70
N CYS A 26 40.56 -17.58 -17.22
CA CYS A 26 39.97 -17.82 -18.56
C CYS A 26 39.16 -19.15 -18.48
N VAL A 27 37.89 -19.36 -18.90
CA VAL A 27 37.10 -19.19 -20.15
C VAL A 27 37.38 -20.24 -21.26
N SER A 28 36.34 -21.06 -21.53
CA SER A 28 35.87 -21.60 -22.84
C SER A 28 36.46 -22.88 -23.49
N ALA A 29 35.63 -23.94 -23.47
CA ALA A 29 35.03 -24.70 -24.59
C ALA A 29 35.80 -25.69 -25.52
N LEU A 30 35.09 -26.82 -25.74
CA LEU A 30 34.77 -27.52 -27.02
C LEU A 30 35.50 -28.83 -27.44
N THR A 31 34.66 -29.89 -27.50
CA THR A 31 34.50 -30.98 -28.50
C THR A 31 35.43 -32.20 -28.58
N SER A 32 34.80 -33.38 -28.46
CA SER A 32 35.00 -34.54 -29.35
C SER A 32 33.77 -35.47 -29.29
N MET A 33 33.26 -35.86 -30.47
CA MET A 33 32.11 -36.74 -30.73
C MET A 33 32.58 -38.17 -31.06
N CYS A 34 31.79 -39.20 -30.72
CA CYS A 34 31.27 -40.21 -31.67
C CYS A 34 30.34 -41.26 -31.00
N ARG A 35 29.23 -41.57 -31.69
CA ARG A 35 28.18 -42.61 -31.48
C ARG A 35 28.53 -43.87 -32.34
N PRO A 36 27.72 -44.96 -32.52
CA PRO A 36 26.27 -45.20 -32.25
C PRO A 36 25.85 -46.63 -31.77
N GLY A 37 24.55 -46.85 -31.52
CA GLY A 37 23.91 -48.19 -31.46
C GLY A 37 22.47 -48.18 -30.91
N ALA A 38 21.53 -48.90 -31.52
CA ALA A 38 20.08 -48.71 -31.44
C ALA A 38 19.28 -49.99 -31.07
N ARG A 39 17.97 -49.81 -30.77
CA ARG A 39 16.84 -50.79 -30.74
C ARG A 39 16.87 -51.87 -29.64
N ALA A 40 15.81 -52.56 -29.24
CA ALA A 40 14.34 -52.40 -29.18
C ALA A 40 13.81 -53.65 -28.42
N SER A 41 12.79 -53.46 -27.57
CA SER A 41 11.73 -54.37 -27.06
C SER A 41 11.71 -55.89 -27.37
N ASN A 42 11.45 -56.68 -26.30
CA ASN A 42 10.44 -57.77 -26.12
C ASN A 42 10.99 -59.06 -25.48
N LEU A 43 10.32 -59.54 -24.42
CA LEU A 43 10.05 -60.96 -24.16
C LEU A 43 8.95 -61.12 -23.09
N SER A 44 8.26 -62.25 -23.19
CA SER A 44 6.83 -62.47 -23.01
C SER A 44 6.41 -63.13 -21.68
N LEU A 45 5.10 -63.01 -21.41
CA LEU A 45 4.28 -63.79 -20.47
C LEU A 45 4.05 -65.23 -20.93
N ASP A 46 3.64 -66.11 -19.99
CA ASP A 46 2.83 -67.30 -20.30
C ASP A 46 1.87 -67.70 -19.13
N ASN A 47 0.60 -67.93 -19.55
CA ASN A 47 -0.46 -68.85 -19.06
C ASN A 47 -1.12 -68.65 -17.66
N PHE A 48 -2.45 -68.74 -17.46
CA PHE A 48 -3.43 -69.73 -17.95
C PHE A 48 -4.92 -69.25 -17.81
N ASN A 49 -5.80 -69.64 -18.77
CA ASN A 49 -7.25 -70.01 -18.73
C ASN A 49 -8.36 -69.04 -18.21
N TYR A 50 -9.63 -69.04 -18.68
CA TYR A 50 -10.39 -69.57 -19.85
C TYR A 50 -11.86 -69.00 -19.77
N ASP A 51 -12.54 -68.91 -20.93
CA ASP A 51 -14.00 -68.92 -21.24
C ASP A 51 -14.95 -67.66 -21.29
N PRO A 52 -15.96 -67.62 -22.21
CA PRO A 52 -16.32 -66.47 -23.06
C PRO A 52 -17.86 -66.24 -23.28
N SER A 53 -18.25 -65.30 -24.15
CA SER A 53 -19.40 -65.34 -25.11
C SER A 53 -19.62 -63.95 -25.77
N ILE A 54 -19.39 -63.78 -27.09
CA ILE A 54 -20.37 -63.80 -28.22
C ILE A 54 -21.22 -62.50 -28.26
N THR A 55 -21.32 -61.63 -29.30
CA THR A 55 -21.07 -61.64 -30.77
C THR A 55 -21.16 -60.18 -31.29
N SER A 56 -20.26 -59.72 -32.18
CA SER A 56 -20.46 -59.39 -33.63
C SER A 56 -21.53 -58.31 -33.96
N GLN A 57 -21.40 -57.36 -34.89
CA GLN A 57 -20.54 -57.24 -36.08
C GLN A 57 -20.81 -55.86 -36.76
N THR A 58 -19.75 -55.18 -37.27
CA THR A 58 -19.60 -54.52 -38.61
C THR A 58 -20.71 -53.61 -39.21
N THR A 59 -20.50 -52.52 -39.99
CA THR A 59 -19.36 -51.83 -40.66
C THR A 59 -19.90 -50.61 -41.45
N ASN A 60 -19.05 -49.58 -41.64
CA ASN A 60 -18.85 -48.71 -42.85
C ASN A 60 -20.03 -47.84 -43.40
N LYS A 61 -19.85 -46.68 -44.05
CA LYS A 61 -18.79 -45.67 -44.29
C LYS A 61 -19.43 -44.57 -45.18
N GLN A 62 -18.98 -43.31 -45.04
CA GLN A 62 -18.86 -42.26 -46.08
C GLN A 62 -20.17 -41.65 -46.65
N ALA A 63 -20.31 -40.37 -47.04
CA ALA A 63 -19.42 -39.22 -47.26
C ALA A 63 -20.25 -37.89 -47.24
N MET A 64 -19.58 -36.73 -47.15
CA MET A 64 -20.15 -35.38 -47.41
C MET A 64 -20.30 -35.08 -48.93
N PRO A 65 -21.00 -34.00 -49.34
CA PRO A 65 -20.33 -32.68 -49.55
C PRO A 65 -21.19 -31.41 -49.29
N THR A 66 -20.51 -30.26 -49.09
CA THR A 66 -20.98 -28.83 -49.21
C THR A 66 -21.20 -28.43 -50.69
N PRO A 67 -21.68 -27.21 -51.15
CA PRO A 67 -21.66 -25.86 -50.53
C PRO A 67 -22.80 -24.82 -50.90
N THR A 68 -22.67 -23.56 -50.44
CA THR A 68 -22.92 -22.26 -51.19
C THR A 68 -24.11 -21.29 -50.85
N LEU A 69 -23.74 -20.14 -50.25
CA LEU A 69 -24.06 -18.69 -50.46
C LEU A 69 -25.48 -18.04 -50.59
N PHE A 70 -25.61 -16.91 -49.86
CA PHE A 70 -26.04 -15.52 -50.26
C PHE A 70 -27.42 -14.89 -49.87
N ARG A 71 -27.32 -13.74 -49.14
CA ARG A 71 -28.11 -12.46 -49.05
C ARG A 71 -29.67 -12.49 -49.07
N VAL A 72 -30.44 -11.66 -48.34
CA VAL A 72 -30.65 -10.19 -48.49
C VAL A 72 -31.58 -9.63 -47.36
N PHE A 73 -31.23 -8.44 -46.85
CA PHE A 73 -31.99 -7.30 -46.26
C PHE A 73 -33.45 -7.35 -45.71
N LEU A 74 -33.57 -6.90 -44.45
CA LEU A 74 -34.46 -5.87 -43.83
C LEU A 74 -35.85 -5.50 -44.41
N ARG A 75 -36.89 -5.63 -43.56
CA ARG A 75 -37.98 -4.63 -43.34
C ARG A 75 -38.69 -4.95 -41.99
N ARG A 76 -38.54 -4.11 -40.95
CA ARG A 76 -39.40 -2.98 -40.52
C ARG A 76 -40.77 -3.38 -39.91
N GLN A 77 -40.99 -2.84 -38.70
CA GLN A 77 -42.25 -2.49 -38.00
C GLN A 77 -42.81 -3.43 -36.90
N THR A 78 -42.61 -2.97 -35.66
CA THR A 78 -43.44 -3.11 -34.43
C THR A 78 -44.79 -2.36 -34.56
N PRO A 79 -45.72 -2.37 -33.57
CA PRO A 79 -46.12 -3.36 -32.53
C PRO A 79 -47.66 -3.53 -32.42
N GLY A 80 -48.17 -4.45 -31.57
CA GLY A 80 -49.60 -4.46 -31.21
C GLY A 80 -50.03 -5.48 -30.16
N LEU A 81 -50.52 -4.98 -29.03
CA LEU A 81 -51.19 -5.69 -27.94
C LEU A 81 -52.38 -6.55 -28.42
N ARG A 82 -52.43 -7.83 -27.99
CA ARG A 82 -53.60 -8.51 -27.37
C ARG A 82 -53.40 -10.03 -27.35
N SER A 83 -53.03 -10.58 -26.19
CA SER A 83 -53.59 -11.83 -25.64
C SER A 83 -52.97 -12.15 -24.26
N ARG A 84 -53.33 -11.33 -23.27
CA ARG A 84 -53.56 -11.87 -21.92
C ARG A 84 -54.88 -12.63 -21.98
N ILE A 85 -54.99 -13.72 -21.20
CA ILE A 85 -56.09 -14.71 -21.14
C ILE A 85 -55.76 -15.98 -21.94
N SER A 86 -54.78 -16.77 -21.48
CA SER A 86 -54.79 -18.25 -21.66
C SER A 86 -53.73 -19.03 -20.85
N GLN A 87 -53.12 -18.48 -19.79
CA GLN A 87 -52.11 -19.22 -18.99
C GLN A 87 -52.38 -19.33 -17.49
N ASN A 88 -53.53 -18.82 -17.01
CA ASN A 88 -53.87 -18.85 -15.58
C ASN A 88 -54.80 -19.99 -15.14
N GLN A 89 -55.07 -20.98 -16.00
CA GLN A 89 -56.06 -22.03 -15.74
C GLN A 89 -55.48 -23.45 -15.55
N GLN A 90 -54.16 -23.61 -15.49
CA GLN A 90 -53.51 -24.94 -15.39
C GLN A 90 -52.63 -25.14 -14.14
N ARG A 91 -52.77 -24.27 -13.12
CA ARG A 91 -52.00 -24.36 -11.86
C ARG A 91 -52.85 -24.46 -10.58
N ARG A 92 -54.13 -24.83 -10.70
CA ARG A 92 -55.05 -25.01 -9.56
C ARG A 92 -55.90 -26.27 -9.71
N SER A 93 -55.29 -27.44 -9.62
CA SER A 93 -55.95 -28.68 -9.18
C SER A 93 -54.92 -29.81 -9.20
N ASN A 94 -54.18 -29.95 -8.10
CA ASN A 94 -53.62 -31.23 -7.64
C ASN A 94 -53.11 -30.99 -6.22
N SER A 95 -54.07 -30.76 -5.33
CA SER A 95 -53.93 -30.86 -3.90
C SER A 95 -54.92 -31.93 -3.47
N ASP A 96 -54.45 -33.17 -3.28
CA ASP A 96 -54.79 -33.99 -2.10
C ASP A 96 -54.15 -35.39 -2.13
N ALA A 97 -53.71 -35.81 -0.94
CA ALA A 97 -53.06 -37.08 -0.53
C ALA A 97 -51.58 -37.26 -0.98
N SER A 98 -50.58 -37.53 -0.13
CA SER A 98 -50.55 -38.16 1.20
C SER A 98 -49.28 -37.75 2.00
N LYS A 99 -49.35 -37.89 3.33
CA LYS A 99 -48.41 -37.42 4.36
C LYS A 99 -47.15 -38.30 4.51
N GLN A 100 -45.97 -37.67 4.66
CA GLN A 100 -44.88 -38.17 5.51
C GLN A 100 -44.05 -37.00 6.08
N LYS A 101 -43.91 -36.96 7.42
CA LYS A 101 -43.25 -35.89 8.20
C LYS A 101 -41.73 -35.86 7.96
N ARG A 102 -41.18 -34.69 7.64
CA ARG A 102 -39.74 -34.38 7.66
C ARG A 102 -39.50 -33.16 8.58
N ALA A 103 -38.35 -33.19 9.25
CA ALA A 103 -37.93 -32.29 10.33
C ALA A 103 -37.95 -30.79 9.96
N GLU A 104 -38.14 -29.96 10.98
CA GLU A 104 -38.23 -28.49 10.93
C GLU A 104 -37.03 -27.84 10.23
N ASP A 105 -37.31 -27.02 9.20
CA ASP A 105 -36.33 -26.17 8.54
C ASP A 105 -35.98 -24.95 9.41
N PRO A 106 -34.70 -24.58 9.57
CA PRO A 106 -34.30 -23.39 10.32
C PRO A 106 -34.65 -22.10 9.56
N ILE A 107 -35.07 -21.10 10.35
CA ILE A 107 -35.43 -19.73 9.97
C ILE A 107 -34.39 -19.13 9.00
N PRO A 108 -34.80 -18.53 7.87
CA PRO A 108 -33.87 -17.94 6.92
C PRO A 108 -33.21 -16.68 7.51
N VAL A 109 -31.89 -16.77 7.75
CA VAL A 109 -31.02 -15.64 8.11
C VAL A 109 -30.74 -14.80 6.85
N PRO A 110 -30.97 -13.47 6.84
CA PRO A 110 -30.68 -12.66 5.67
C PRO A 110 -29.17 -12.41 5.55
N ASN A 111 -28.46 -13.31 4.87
CA ASN A 111 -27.08 -13.09 4.42
C ASN A 111 -27.08 -12.43 3.03
N THR A 112 -27.14 -11.10 3.00
CA THR A 112 -26.52 -10.28 1.94
C THR A 112 -26.28 -8.87 2.49
N VAL A 113 -25.15 -8.65 3.15
CA VAL A 113 -24.65 -7.28 3.31
C VAL A 113 -24.25 -6.81 1.91
N SER A 114 -25.16 -6.09 1.26
CA SER A 114 -24.84 -5.37 0.03
C SER A 114 -23.60 -4.52 0.25
N THR A 115 -22.59 -4.68 -0.60
CA THR A 115 -21.41 -3.82 -0.59
C THR A 115 -21.86 -2.43 -1.03
N ILE A 116 -22.10 -1.57 -0.05
CA ILE A 116 -22.37 -0.14 -0.25
C ILE A 116 -21.30 0.39 -1.21
N PRO A 117 -21.65 0.81 -2.44
CA PRO A 117 -20.67 1.22 -3.43
C PRO A 117 -19.92 2.47 -2.95
N LEU A 118 -18.66 2.61 -3.38
CA LEU A 118 -17.67 3.60 -2.89
C LEU A 118 -18.21 5.04 -2.78
N TRP A 119 -19.15 5.38 -3.65
CA TRP A 119 -19.79 6.69 -3.70
C TRP A 119 -20.80 6.96 -2.60
N GLN A 120 -21.15 6.03 -1.71
CA GLN A 120 -22.07 6.24 -0.57
C GLN A 120 -21.35 6.60 0.76
N ARG A 121 -20.01 6.74 0.77
CA ARG A 121 -19.17 6.90 1.98
C ARG A 121 -18.54 8.30 2.20
N LEU A 122 -18.82 9.28 1.34
CA LEU A 122 -18.33 10.66 1.38
C LEU A 122 -19.42 11.69 1.76
N GLY A 123 -20.50 11.25 2.42
CA GLY A 123 -21.58 12.07 2.98
C GLY A 123 -22.11 13.16 2.03
N PRO A 124 -21.69 14.44 2.14
CA PRO A 124 -22.14 15.52 1.25
C PRO A 124 -21.68 15.39 -0.20
N LEU A 125 -20.41 15.03 -0.44
CA LEU A 125 -19.84 14.92 -1.79
C LEU A 125 -20.43 13.73 -2.55
N THR A 126 -20.65 12.65 -1.80
CA THR A 126 -21.46 11.49 -2.17
C THR A 126 -22.85 11.90 -2.62
N ARG A 127 -23.60 12.62 -1.79
CA ARG A 127 -24.98 13.02 -2.11
C ARG A 127 -25.05 13.91 -3.34
N ALA A 128 -24.05 14.77 -3.56
CA ALA A 128 -23.92 15.58 -4.75
C ALA A 128 -23.60 14.76 -6.00
N ALA A 129 -22.61 13.85 -5.94
CA ALA A 129 -22.26 12.95 -7.04
C ALA A 129 -23.42 12.01 -7.40
N GLU A 130 -24.12 11.50 -6.40
CA GLU A 130 -25.35 10.75 -6.56
C GLU A 130 -26.48 11.57 -7.19
N GLY A 131 -26.66 12.80 -6.73
CA GLY A 131 -27.62 13.74 -7.28
C GLY A 131 -27.36 13.96 -8.77
N TYR A 132 -26.11 14.20 -9.13
CA TYR A 132 -25.67 14.31 -10.51
C TYR A 132 -25.92 13.01 -11.29
N ALA A 133 -25.56 11.83 -10.76
CA ALA A 133 -25.79 10.56 -11.44
C ALA A 133 -27.27 10.25 -11.64
N ARG A 134 -28.12 10.58 -10.65
CA ARG A 134 -29.59 10.47 -10.76
C ARG A 134 -30.12 11.42 -11.83
N ALA A 135 -29.67 12.67 -11.84
CA ALA A 135 -30.05 13.64 -12.87
C ALA A 135 -29.60 13.17 -14.27
N GLN A 136 -28.36 12.68 -14.39
CA GLN A 136 -27.78 12.18 -15.63
C GLN A 136 -28.51 10.96 -16.17
N ARG A 137 -28.98 10.04 -15.31
CA ARG A 137 -29.80 8.89 -15.73
C ARG A 137 -31.23 9.29 -16.10
N LYS A 138 -31.84 10.22 -15.35
CA LYS A 138 -33.24 10.64 -15.56
C LYS A 138 -33.41 11.57 -16.76
N ARG A 139 -32.49 12.51 -16.96
CA ARG A 139 -32.51 13.53 -18.01
C ARG A 139 -31.10 13.73 -18.57
N PRO A 140 -30.58 12.78 -19.36
CA PRO A 140 -29.20 12.81 -19.82
C PRO A 140 -28.90 14.06 -20.66
N LEU A 141 -29.75 14.41 -21.62
CA LEU A 141 -29.50 15.57 -22.51
C LEU A 141 -29.49 16.90 -21.75
N THR A 142 -30.49 17.11 -20.87
CA THR A 142 -30.57 18.32 -20.05
C THR A 142 -29.39 18.43 -19.08
N THR A 143 -29.02 17.32 -18.45
CA THR A 143 -27.90 17.31 -17.49
C THR A 143 -26.58 17.57 -18.19
N GLN A 144 -26.38 17.04 -19.40
CA GLN A 144 -25.19 17.34 -20.21
C GLN A 144 -25.14 18.79 -20.64
N PHE A 145 -26.24 19.35 -21.13
CA PHE A 145 -26.33 20.75 -21.51
C PHE A 145 -25.96 21.68 -20.35
N VAL A 146 -26.58 21.51 -19.18
CA VAL A 146 -26.31 22.32 -17.99
C VAL A 146 -24.87 22.14 -17.51
N SER A 147 -24.35 20.91 -17.50
CA SER A 147 -22.97 20.64 -17.08
C SER A 147 -21.95 21.28 -18.01
N SER A 148 -22.19 21.24 -19.32
CA SER A 148 -21.33 21.90 -20.31
C SER A 148 -21.30 23.41 -20.11
N LEU A 149 -22.43 24.05 -19.80
CA LEU A 149 -22.45 25.49 -19.48
C LEU A 149 -21.57 25.81 -18.26
N VAL A 150 -21.68 25.03 -17.18
CA VAL A 150 -20.86 25.20 -15.98
C VAL A 150 -19.37 24.99 -16.28
N ILE A 151 -19.03 23.94 -17.03
CA ILE A 151 -17.64 23.63 -17.41
C ILE A 151 -17.04 24.77 -18.24
N TYR A 152 -17.75 25.25 -19.26
CA TYR A 152 -17.25 26.30 -20.14
C TYR A 152 -17.20 27.67 -19.45
N PHE A 153 -18.13 27.95 -18.54
CA PHE A 153 -18.06 29.12 -17.66
C PHE A 153 -16.77 29.10 -16.83
N CYS A 154 -16.52 28.00 -16.11
CA CYS A 154 -15.33 27.85 -15.28
C CYS A 154 -14.03 27.86 -16.08
N ALA A 155 -14.01 27.22 -17.25
CA ALA A 155 -12.85 27.19 -18.14
C ALA A 155 -12.49 28.60 -18.64
N ASP A 156 -13.50 29.34 -19.10
CA ASP A 156 -13.33 30.69 -19.61
C ASP A 156 -12.89 31.65 -18.50
N LEU A 157 -13.56 31.62 -17.35
CA LEU A 157 -13.23 32.43 -16.18
C LEU A 157 -11.79 32.19 -15.71
N SER A 158 -11.36 30.92 -15.69
CA SER A 158 -9.98 30.54 -15.35
C SER A 158 -8.97 31.10 -16.35
N ALA A 159 -9.24 30.94 -17.65
CA ALA A 159 -8.37 31.44 -18.72
C ALA A 159 -8.25 32.98 -18.70
N GLN A 160 -9.37 33.70 -18.55
CA GLN A 160 -9.35 35.18 -18.48
C GLN A 160 -8.54 35.67 -17.27
N ARG A 161 -8.69 35.01 -16.11
CA ARG A 161 -7.95 35.35 -14.89
C ARG A 161 -6.44 35.18 -15.05
N MET A 162 -5.99 34.26 -15.91
CA MET A 162 -4.57 34.05 -16.19
C MET A 162 -4.00 34.97 -17.26
N SER A 163 -4.84 35.48 -18.16
CA SER A 163 -4.44 36.42 -19.22
C SER A 163 -3.97 37.78 -18.69
N GLY A 164 -4.29 38.14 -17.43
CA GLY A 164 -3.89 39.42 -16.84
C GLY A 164 -4.69 40.63 -17.32
N ASN A 165 -5.62 40.45 -18.26
CA ASN A 165 -6.52 41.47 -18.78
C ASN A 165 -7.80 41.56 -17.93
N ASP A 166 -8.52 42.69 -18.05
CA ASP A 166 -9.83 42.87 -17.43
C ASP A 166 -10.85 41.83 -17.93
N TYR A 167 -11.79 41.48 -17.05
CA TYR A 167 -12.81 40.48 -17.34
C TYR A 167 -13.71 40.94 -18.51
N ASN A 168 -13.79 40.11 -19.55
CA ASN A 168 -14.60 40.32 -20.74
C ASN A 168 -15.84 39.38 -20.72
N PRO A 169 -17.05 39.92 -20.44
CA PRO A 169 -18.27 39.10 -20.38
C PRO A 169 -18.70 38.58 -21.75
N GLU A 170 -18.43 39.31 -22.84
CA GLU A 170 -18.77 38.89 -24.20
C GLU A 170 -18.01 37.61 -24.58
N ARG A 171 -16.74 37.52 -24.20
CA ARG A 171 -15.93 36.29 -24.38
C ARG A 171 -16.54 35.11 -23.63
N THR A 172 -17.01 35.30 -22.40
CA THR A 172 -17.68 34.25 -21.63
C THR A 172 -18.97 33.79 -22.32
N VAL A 173 -19.79 34.71 -22.82
CA VAL A 173 -21.02 34.37 -23.56
C VAL A 173 -20.71 33.51 -24.79
N ARG A 174 -19.69 33.89 -25.58
CA ARG A 174 -19.25 33.10 -26.75
C ARG A 174 -18.79 31.69 -26.35
N SER A 175 -18.03 31.57 -25.26
CA SER A 175 -17.60 30.26 -24.72
C SER A 175 -18.79 29.38 -24.32
N LEU A 176 -19.81 29.97 -23.68
CA LEU A 176 -21.03 29.27 -23.30
C LEU A 176 -21.82 28.77 -24.53
N ILE A 177 -21.91 29.56 -25.60
CA ILE A 177 -22.56 29.15 -26.85
C ILE A 177 -21.83 27.94 -27.48
N ILE A 178 -20.49 27.97 -27.51
CA ILE A 178 -19.68 26.85 -28.01
C ILE A 178 -19.92 25.57 -27.19
N GLY A 179 -19.93 25.69 -25.86
CA GLY A 179 -20.21 24.57 -24.96
C GLY A 179 -21.64 24.02 -25.10
N ALA A 180 -22.62 24.91 -25.24
CA ALA A 180 -24.03 24.56 -25.40
C ALA A 180 -24.27 23.71 -26.65
N ILE A 181 -23.80 24.16 -27.81
CA ILE A 181 -24.00 23.49 -29.10
C ILE A 181 -23.27 22.14 -29.15
N SER A 182 -22.05 22.06 -28.62
CA SER A 182 -21.25 20.83 -28.64
C SER A 182 -21.62 19.79 -27.58
N SER A 183 -22.41 20.17 -26.56
CA SER A 183 -22.76 19.31 -25.41
C SER A 183 -23.40 17.97 -25.82
N ILE A 184 -24.47 18.02 -26.62
CA ILE A 184 -25.22 16.83 -27.03
C ILE A 184 -24.44 15.97 -28.04
N PRO A 185 -23.83 16.53 -29.12
CA PRO A 185 -23.00 15.75 -30.03
C PRO A 185 -21.85 15.04 -29.33
N SER A 186 -21.14 15.74 -28.43
CA SER A 186 -20.02 15.17 -27.67
C SER A 186 -20.48 14.03 -26.77
N TYR A 187 -21.60 14.21 -26.07
CA TYR A 187 -22.19 13.16 -25.25
C TYR A 187 -22.56 11.90 -26.06
N LYS A 188 -23.23 12.09 -27.21
CA LYS A 188 -23.59 10.97 -28.11
C LYS A 188 -22.36 10.26 -28.65
N TRP A 189 -21.28 10.98 -28.92
CA TRP A 189 -20.01 10.39 -29.36
C TRP A 189 -19.40 9.46 -28.31
N PHE A 190 -19.35 9.88 -27.04
CA PHE A 190 -18.83 9.02 -25.97
C PHE A 190 -19.71 7.81 -25.69
N ILE A 191 -21.04 7.91 -25.86
CA ILE A 191 -21.93 6.75 -25.83
C ILE A 191 -21.59 5.79 -26.97
N PHE A 192 -21.46 6.31 -28.20
CA PHE A 192 -21.11 5.53 -29.37
C PHE A 192 -19.81 4.75 -29.15
N LEU A 193 -18.73 5.41 -28.71
CA LEU A 193 -17.47 4.74 -28.40
C LEU A 193 -17.58 3.72 -27.26
N SER A 194 -18.49 3.93 -26.30
CA SER A 194 -18.68 2.97 -25.21
C SER A 194 -19.42 1.72 -25.66
N GLN A 195 -20.36 1.86 -26.59
CA GLN A 195 -21.20 0.76 -27.09
C GLN A 195 -20.52 -0.02 -28.23
N ASN A 196 -19.59 0.61 -28.95
CA ASN A 196 -18.88 0.02 -30.07
C ASN A 196 -17.42 -0.32 -29.70
N PHE A 197 -16.73 -1.11 -30.52
CA PHE A 197 -15.32 -1.52 -30.29
C PHE A 197 -15.09 -2.31 -28.98
N ASN A 198 -16.02 -3.20 -28.63
CA ASN A 198 -15.92 -4.10 -27.47
C ASN A 198 -15.44 -5.49 -27.92
N TYR A 199 -14.13 -5.71 -27.95
CA TYR A 199 -13.49 -6.97 -28.33
C TYR A 199 -13.18 -7.86 -27.11
N ALA A 200 -12.84 -9.13 -27.36
CA ALA A 200 -12.44 -10.06 -26.30
C ALA A 200 -11.20 -9.59 -25.52
N SER A 201 -10.26 -8.90 -26.18
CA SER A 201 -9.11 -8.27 -25.52
C SER A 201 -9.48 -6.88 -24.99
N ARG A 202 -9.26 -6.67 -23.69
CA ARG A 202 -9.46 -5.37 -23.04
C ARG A 202 -8.49 -4.31 -23.56
N LEU A 203 -7.24 -4.68 -23.83
CA LEU A 203 -6.22 -3.80 -24.40
C LEU A 203 -6.59 -3.38 -25.82
N LEU A 204 -7.09 -4.32 -26.64
CA LEU A 204 -7.54 -4.01 -28.00
C LEU A 204 -8.77 -3.09 -27.98
N SER A 205 -9.77 -3.41 -27.14
CA SER A 205 -10.97 -2.58 -26.99
C SER A 205 -10.64 -1.15 -26.56
N LEU A 206 -9.76 -0.99 -25.57
CA LEU A 206 -9.35 0.32 -25.10
C LEU A 206 -8.51 1.06 -26.15
N GLY A 207 -7.53 0.38 -26.74
CA GLY A 207 -6.66 0.92 -27.77
C GLY A 207 -7.45 1.42 -28.98
N THR A 208 -8.39 0.62 -29.51
CA THR A 208 -9.24 1.02 -30.63
C THR A 208 -10.12 2.22 -30.29
N LYS A 209 -10.72 2.27 -29.10
CA LYS A 209 -11.53 3.44 -28.67
C LYS A 209 -10.70 4.72 -28.59
N VAL A 210 -9.49 4.63 -28.05
CA VAL A 210 -8.56 5.76 -27.98
C VAL A 210 -8.18 6.22 -29.39
N VAL A 211 -7.78 5.30 -30.28
CA VAL A 211 -7.40 5.63 -31.65
C VAL A 211 -8.56 6.25 -32.43
N VAL A 212 -9.76 5.65 -32.39
CA VAL A 212 -10.95 6.19 -33.07
C VAL A 212 -11.32 7.57 -32.52
N ASN A 213 -11.19 7.80 -31.22
CA ASN A 213 -11.41 9.12 -30.63
C ASN A 213 -10.38 10.16 -31.12
N GLN A 214 -9.11 9.79 -31.21
CA GLN A 214 -8.05 10.71 -31.67
C GLN A 214 -8.15 11.00 -33.17
N VAL A 215 -8.52 10.01 -33.99
CA VAL A 215 -8.56 10.15 -35.46
C VAL A 215 -9.85 10.81 -35.94
N CYS A 216 -10.99 10.54 -35.30
CA CYS A 216 -12.28 11.04 -35.78
C CYS A 216 -12.77 12.24 -34.98
N PHE A 217 -12.86 12.11 -33.66
CA PHE A 217 -13.48 13.15 -32.83
C PHE A 217 -12.60 14.38 -32.68
N THR A 218 -11.31 14.18 -32.41
CA THR A 218 -10.40 15.28 -32.10
C THR A 218 -10.26 16.29 -33.26
N PRO A 219 -10.10 15.88 -34.53
CA PRO A 219 -10.04 16.83 -35.65
C PRO A 219 -11.37 17.56 -35.88
N ILE A 220 -12.50 16.83 -35.80
CA ILE A 220 -13.84 17.40 -35.99
C ILE A 220 -14.13 18.43 -34.90
N PHE A 221 -13.90 18.05 -33.64
CA PHE A 221 -14.16 18.90 -32.50
C PHE A 221 -13.26 20.14 -32.47
N ASN A 222 -11.96 20.00 -32.76
CA ASN A 222 -11.05 21.14 -32.81
C ASN A 222 -11.41 22.11 -33.94
N SER A 223 -11.78 21.59 -35.12
CA SER A 223 -12.24 22.43 -36.24
C SER A 223 -13.51 23.20 -35.89
N TYR A 224 -14.48 22.52 -35.25
CA TYR A 224 -15.68 23.16 -34.72
C TYR A 224 -15.33 24.24 -33.66
N PHE A 225 -14.48 23.90 -32.69
CA PHE A 225 -14.16 24.78 -31.57
C PHE A 225 -13.48 26.07 -32.04
N PHE A 226 -12.39 25.97 -32.82
CA PHE A 226 -11.68 27.14 -33.32
C PHE A 226 -12.48 27.90 -34.39
N GLY A 227 -13.24 27.19 -35.22
CA GLY A 227 -14.12 27.80 -36.21
C GLY A 227 -15.23 28.62 -35.57
N MET A 228 -15.91 28.05 -34.57
CA MET A 228 -16.97 28.74 -33.83
C MET A 228 -16.43 29.91 -32.99
N GLN A 229 -15.24 29.76 -32.41
CA GLN A 229 -14.57 30.84 -31.69
C GLN A 229 -14.26 32.03 -32.61
N ALA A 230 -13.80 31.78 -33.84
CA ALA A 230 -13.55 32.80 -34.85
C ALA A 230 -14.83 33.45 -35.37
N PHE A 231 -15.84 32.63 -35.69
CA PHE A 231 -17.14 33.09 -36.14
C PHE A 231 -17.82 34.01 -35.12
N LEU A 232 -17.86 33.59 -33.86
CA LEU A 232 -18.46 34.38 -32.78
C LEU A 232 -17.64 35.63 -32.43
N ALA A 233 -16.35 35.68 -32.80
CA ALA A 233 -15.52 36.88 -32.69
C ALA A 233 -15.75 37.91 -33.82
N GLY A 234 -16.56 37.54 -34.82
CA GLY A 234 -16.89 38.38 -35.97
C GLY A 234 -15.86 38.34 -37.10
N ASP A 235 -15.07 37.27 -37.19
CA ASP A 235 -14.14 37.04 -38.30
C ASP A 235 -14.92 36.68 -39.58
N ASN A 236 -14.40 37.06 -40.75
CA ASN A 236 -15.03 36.70 -42.03
C ASN A 236 -14.69 35.24 -42.43
N PHE A 237 -15.39 34.70 -43.44
CA PHE A 237 -15.28 33.29 -43.81
C PHE A 237 -13.85 32.84 -44.17
N GLU A 238 -13.11 33.67 -44.93
CA GLU A 238 -11.71 33.41 -45.30
C GLU A 238 -10.80 33.37 -44.06
N GLN A 239 -10.97 34.31 -43.13
CA GLN A 239 -10.21 34.33 -41.87
C GLN A 239 -10.50 33.13 -40.98
N ILE A 240 -11.75 32.65 -40.96
CA ILE A 240 -12.14 31.45 -40.21
C ILE A 240 -11.44 30.21 -40.78
N ILE A 241 -11.47 30.04 -42.12
CA ILE A 241 -10.80 28.91 -42.79
C ILE A 241 -9.30 28.95 -42.53
N GLU A 242 -8.68 30.12 -42.63
CA GLU A 242 -7.25 30.27 -42.42
C GLU A 242 -6.85 29.95 -40.97
N ARG A 243 -7.63 30.41 -39.98
CA ARG A 243 -7.40 30.05 -38.57
C ARG A 243 -7.51 28.54 -38.34
N ILE A 244 -8.50 27.88 -38.96
CA ILE A 244 -8.65 26.42 -38.85
C ILE A 244 -7.43 25.71 -39.44
N ARG A 245 -7.00 26.09 -40.66
CA ARG A 245 -5.84 25.48 -41.33
C ARG A 245 -4.57 25.60 -40.50
N ARG A 246 -4.34 26.76 -39.88
CA ARG A 246 -3.14 27.02 -39.08
C ARG A 246 -3.19 26.36 -37.69
N THR A 247 -4.33 26.40 -37.01
CA THR A 247 -4.41 26.07 -35.57
C THR A 247 -4.74 24.61 -35.30
N VAL A 248 -5.59 23.99 -36.14
CA VAL A 248 -6.08 22.62 -35.89
C VAL A 248 -4.97 21.57 -35.91
N PRO A 249 -4.01 21.56 -36.88
CA PRO A 249 -2.94 20.56 -36.90
C PRO A 249 -2.07 20.60 -35.64
N VAL A 250 -1.68 21.81 -35.21
CA VAL A 250 -0.90 22.03 -33.98
C VAL A 250 -1.67 21.56 -32.75
N SER A 251 -2.97 21.88 -32.70
CA SER A 251 -3.85 21.44 -31.61
C SER A 251 -3.99 19.92 -31.54
N ILE A 252 -4.07 19.22 -32.69
CA ILE A 252 -4.14 17.75 -32.73
C ILE A 252 -2.85 17.14 -32.18
N VAL A 253 -1.68 17.61 -32.63
CA VAL A 253 -0.38 17.11 -32.14
C VAL A 253 -0.24 17.29 -30.63
N ASN A 254 -0.61 18.46 -30.12
CA ASN A 254 -0.59 18.71 -28.68
C ASN A 254 -1.66 17.90 -27.93
N SER A 255 -2.81 17.66 -28.55
CA SER A 255 -3.86 16.83 -27.94
C SER A 255 -3.40 15.39 -27.72
N CYS A 256 -2.60 14.84 -28.64
CA CYS A 256 -2.02 13.50 -28.51
C CYS A 256 -1.08 13.33 -27.30
N LYS A 257 -0.58 14.42 -26.69
CA LYS A 257 0.30 14.35 -25.50
C LYS A 257 -0.46 14.01 -24.22
N LEU A 258 -1.73 14.39 -24.13
CA LEU A 258 -2.54 14.31 -22.90
C LEU A 258 -3.80 13.46 -23.09
N TRP A 259 -4.55 13.72 -24.16
CA TRP A 259 -5.90 13.18 -24.32
C TRP A 259 -5.95 11.66 -24.53
N PRO A 260 -4.97 10.97 -25.14
CA PRO A 260 -4.96 9.50 -25.19
C PRO A 260 -4.96 8.85 -23.80
N ALA A 261 -4.14 9.37 -22.88
CA ALA A 261 -4.08 8.89 -21.50
C ALA A 261 -5.39 9.19 -20.74
N VAL A 262 -5.93 10.40 -20.88
CA VAL A 262 -7.20 10.81 -20.26
C VAL A 262 -8.36 9.97 -20.79
N THR A 263 -8.38 9.68 -22.09
CA THR A 263 -9.40 8.86 -22.74
C THR A 263 -9.31 7.42 -22.25
N ALA A 264 -8.11 6.85 -22.22
CA ALA A 264 -7.87 5.51 -21.69
C ALA A 264 -8.34 5.40 -20.23
N PHE A 265 -7.95 6.35 -19.39
CA PHE A 265 -8.36 6.41 -17.99
C PHE A 265 -9.89 6.52 -17.83
N SER A 266 -10.53 7.40 -18.59
CA SER A 266 -11.99 7.60 -18.57
C SER A 266 -12.75 6.32 -18.91
N PHE A 267 -12.33 5.59 -19.95
CA PHE A 267 -12.95 4.32 -20.33
C PHE A 267 -12.65 3.17 -19.37
N SER A 268 -11.50 3.19 -18.68
CA SER A 268 -11.11 2.13 -17.74
C SER A 268 -11.70 2.29 -16.34
N PHE A 269 -11.84 3.53 -15.84
CA PHE A 269 -12.08 3.75 -14.40
C PHE A 269 -13.30 4.63 -14.10
N ILE A 270 -13.80 5.40 -15.07
CA ILE A 270 -14.90 6.34 -14.83
C ILE A 270 -16.23 5.73 -15.34
N PRO A 271 -17.25 5.59 -14.48
CA PRO A 271 -18.59 5.17 -14.91
C PRO A 271 -19.15 6.13 -15.95
N MET A 272 -19.94 5.61 -16.90
CA MET A 272 -20.41 6.35 -18.08
C MET A 272 -21.09 7.68 -17.72
N GLU A 273 -21.81 7.73 -16.60
CA GLU A 273 -22.53 8.91 -16.13
C GLU A 273 -21.60 10.10 -15.81
N TYR A 274 -20.38 9.83 -15.35
CA TYR A 274 -19.44 10.86 -14.89
C TYR A 274 -18.39 11.24 -15.93
N ARG A 275 -18.31 10.53 -17.06
CA ARG A 275 -17.22 10.71 -18.04
C ARG A 275 -17.15 12.11 -18.62
N SER A 276 -18.29 12.76 -18.88
CA SER A 276 -18.27 14.11 -19.44
C SER A 276 -17.85 15.18 -18.44
N VAL A 277 -18.26 15.05 -17.17
CA VAL A 277 -17.80 15.94 -16.09
C VAL A 277 -16.31 15.72 -15.82
N PHE A 278 -15.85 14.46 -15.79
CA PHE A 278 -14.43 14.14 -15.69
C PHE A 278 -13.61 14.79 -16.83
N SER A 279 -14.00 14.57 -18.09
CA SER A 279 -13.33 15.20 -19.24
C SER A 279 -13.43 16.73 -19.19
N GLY A 280 -14.54 17.28 -18.69
CA GLY A 280 -14.75 18.71 -18.52
C GLY A 280 -13.80 19.35 -17.50
N VAL A 281 -13.55 18.70 -16.37
CA VAL A 281 -12.58 19.16 -15.37
C VAL A 281 -11.17 19.19 -15.95
N ILE A 282 -10.79 18.15 -16.69
CA ILE A 282 -9.49 18.13 -17.39
C ILE A 282 -9.43 19.22 -18.47
N ALA A 283 -10.53 19.48 -19.18
CA ALA A 283 -10.62 20.54 -20.18
C ALA A 283 -10.45 21.95 -19.58
N VAL A 284 -11.00 22.20 -18.38
CA VAL A 284 -10.77 23.46 -17.63
C VAL A 284 -9.28 23.65 -17.35
N GLY A 285 -8.60 22.61 -16.86
CA GLY A 285 -7.15 22.63 -16.62
C GLY A 285 -6.35 22.82 -17.91
N TRP A 286 -6.76 22.17 -19.00
CA TRP A 286 -6.14 22.29 -20.31
C TRP A 286 -6.26 23.71 -20.89
N GLN A 287 -7.44 24.33 -20.82
CA GLN A 287 -7.66 25.74 -21.22
C GLN A 287 -6.80 26.71 -20.41
N THR A 288 -6.72 26.48 -19.11
CA THR A 288 -5.90 27.25 -18.17
C THR A 288 -4.41 27.14 -18.53
N TYR A 289 -3.93 25.93 -18.82
CA TYR A 289 -2.56 25.66 -19.24
C TYR A 289 -2.21 26.31 -20.60
N LEU A 290 -3.08 26.21 -21.60
CA LEU A 290 -2.87 26.85 -22.90
C LEU A 290 -2.83 28.38 -22.77
N SER A 291 -3.68 28.96 -21.93
CA SER A 291 -3.66 30.40 -21.65
C SER A 291 -2.36 30.84 -20.96
N PHE A 292 -1.80 30.00 -20.09
CA PHE A 292 -0.51 30.25 -19.44
C PHE A 292 0.66 30.20 -20.43
N LEU A 293 0.70 29.18 -21.29
CA LEU A 293 1.74 29.05 -22.32
C LEU A 293 1.72 30.22 -23.30
N ASN A 294 0.53 30.64 -23.75
CA ASN A 294 0.39 31.77 -24.65
C ASN A 294 0.92 33.07 -24.01
N ARG A 295 0.63 33.29 -22.72
CA ARG A 295 1.17 34.43 -21.98
C ARG A 295 2.70 34.38 -21.84
N GLN A 296 3.28 33.20 -21.63
CA GLN A 296 4.73 33.06 -21.62
C GLN A 296 5.35 33.40 -22.98
N ALA A 297 4.71 32.97 -24.08
CA ALA A 297 5.15 33.31 -25.42
C ALA A 297 5.05 34.82 -25.69
N GLU A 298 3.94 35.47 -25.30
CA GLU A 298 3.76 36.93 -25.41
C GLU A 298 4.84 37.71 -24.64
N VAL A 299 5.17 37.28 -23.41
CA VAL A 299 6.24 37.92 -22.62
C VAL A 299 7.62 37.74 -23.26
N VAL A 300 7.88 36.59 -23.89
CA VAL A 300 9.12 36.35 -24.63
C VAL A 300 9.17 37.22 -25.88
N GLU A 301 8.08 37.31 -26.65
CA GLU A 301 7.98 38.18 -27.82
C GLU A 301 8.15 39.67 -27.44
N GLU A 302 7.52 40.13 -26.35
CA GLU A 302 7.71 41.49 -25.84
C GLU A 302 9.15 41.74 -25.39
N ALA A 303 9.80 40.77 -24.75
CA ALA A 303 11.20 40.85 -24.36
C ALA A 303 12.14 40.89 -25.57
N GLU A 304 11.86 40.09 -26.60
CA GLU A 304 12.58 40.08 -27.88
C GLU A 304 12.37 41.39 -28.65
N GLU A 305 11.15 41.92 -28.69
CA GLU A 305 10.85 43.21 -29.34
C GLU A 305 11.52 44.38 -28.59
N THR A 306 11.59 44.30 -27.25
CA THR A 306 12.29 45.28 -26.42
C THR A 306 13.81 45.20 -26.61
N LEU A 307 14.38 43.99 -26.71
CA LEU A 307 15.78 43.76 -27.08
C LEU A 307 16.10 44.24 -28.49
N TYR A 308 15.21 43.99 -29.46
CA TYR A 308 15.35 44.47 -30.82
C TYR A 308 15.32 45.99 -30.90
N ARG A 309 14.41 46.65 -30.17
CA ARG A 309 14.35 48.13 -30.03
C ARG A 309 15.58 48.69 -29.31
N ALA A 310 16.11 47.98 -28.32
CA ALA A 310 17.35 48.38 -27.64
C ALA A 310 18.58 48.26 -28.57
N ASN A 311 18.64 47.24 -29.42
CA ASN A 311 19.72 47.05 -30.39
C ASN A 311 19.62 47.99 -31.61
N THR A 312 18.41 48.36 -32.04
CA THR A 312 18.22 49.32 -33.15
C THR A 312 18.44 50.78 -32.75
N HIS A 313 18.45 51.09 -31.45
CA HIS A 313 18.82 52.43 -30.94
C HIS A 313 20.32 52.78 -31.09
N TYR A 314 21.17 51.84 -31.53
CA TYR A 314 22.60 52.09 -31.80
C TYR A 314 22.95 52.35 -33.27
N THR A 315 21.97 52.30 -34.19
CA THR A 315 22.21 52.59 -35.61
C THR A 315 21.02 53.35 -36.20
N HIS A 316 21.09 54.68 -36.19
CA HIS A 316 20.16 55.52 -36.96
C HIS A 316 20.70 55.75 -38.37
N THR A 317 19.95 55.34 -39.40
CA THR A 317 19.43 56.19 -40.50
C THR A 317 18.64 55.32 -41.50
N GLY A 318 17.30 55.45 -41.51
CA GLY A 318 16.40 54.83 -42.50
C GLY A 318 14.96 55.31 -42.30
N PRO A 319 14.14 55.43 -43.37
CA PRO A 319 12.89 56.21 -43.36
C PRO A 319 11.76 55.53 -42.55
N PRO A 320 10.70 56.27 -42.17
CA PRO A 320 9.69 55.77 -41.24
C PRO A 320 8.80 54.71 -41.90
N VAL A 321 8.67 53.55 -41.25
CA VAL A 321 7.73 52.48 -41.62
C VAL A 321 6.32 52.83 -41.10
N PRO A 322 5.22 52.52 -41.82
CA PRO A 322 3.88 52.95 -41.45
C PRO A 322 3.39 52.32 -40.14
N ASN A 323 2.65 53.12 -39.36
CA ASN A 323 1.98 52.75 -38.12
C ASN A 323 1.20 51.43 -38.23
N ARG A 324 1.72 50.36 -37.64
CA ARG A 324 1.04 49.07 -37.46
C ARG A 324 0.14 49.03 -36.21
N ARG A 325 -0.22 50.19 -35.65
CA ARG A 325 -0.94 50.30 -34.37
C ARG A 325 -2.47 50.16 -34.46
N GLN A 326 -3.03 49.79 -35.61
CA GLN A 326 -4.47 49.59 -35.79
C GLN A 326 -4.90 48.15 -36.14
N LYS A 327 -4.01 47.15 -36.05
CA LYS A 327 -4.37 45.73 -36.33
C LYS A 327 -4.10 44.75 -35.20
N LEU A 328 -3.87 45.21 -33.97
CA LEU A 328 -3.54 44.35 -32.83
C LEU A 328 -4.69 44.11 -31.82
N HIS A 329 -5.95 44.33 -32.21
CA HIS A 329 -7.11 43.98 -31.36
C HIS A 329 -7.92 42.79 -31.87
N ARG A 330 -7.46 42.09 -32.91
CA ARG A 330 -8.07 40.83 -33.35
C ARG A 330 -6.97 39.88 -33.80
N ASN A 331 -6.62 38.92 -32.93
CA ASN A 331 -6.53 37.49 -33.25
C ASN A 331 -5.77 36.71 -32.17
N PHE A 332 -6.50 35.87 -31.43
CA PHE A 332 -5.92 34.82 -30.58
C PHE A 332 -5.63 33.58 -31.43
N ALA A 333 -4.34 33.24 -31.62
CA ALA A 333 -3.83 31.88 -31.90
C ALA A 333 -2.30 31.86 -31.74
N PRO A 334 -1.69 30.82 -31.14
CA PRO A 334 -0.25 30.73 -30.99
C PRO A 334 0.47 30.56 -32.34
N ILE A 335 1.67 31.12 -32.44
CA ILE A 335 2.58 31.04 -33.58
C ILE A 335 3.37 29.71 -33.51
N PRO A 336 3.43 28.89 -34.58
CA PRO A 336 4.34 27.74 -34.65
C PRO A 336 5.76 28.18 -35.03
N PRO A 337 6.81 27.45 -34.63
CA PRO A 337 8.20 27.80 -34.95
C PRO A 337 8.45 27.63 -36.45
N SER A 338 8.96 28.67 -37.09
CA SER A 338 9.29 28.71 -38.52
C SER A 338 10.46 27.78 -38.85
N ALA A 339 10.24 26.92 -39.84
CA ALA A 339 11.28 26.21 -40.58
C ALA A 339 12.11 27.23 -41.39
N PHE A 340 13.44 27.11 -41.31
CA PHE A 340 14.35 27.80 -42.22
C PHE A 340 14.48 26.98 -43.51
N ASP A 341 14.06 27.58 -44.63
CA ASP A 341 14.35 27.09 -45.97
C ASP A 341 15.71 27.61 -46.47
N ASN A 342 16.32 26.73 -47.25
CA ASN A 342 17.58 26.81 -48.00
C ASN A 342 17.75 28.08 -48.87
N PRO A 343 19.01 28.39 -49.22
CA PRO A 343 19.29 28.70 -50.63
C PRO A 343 20.46 27.87 -51.20
N GLN A 344 20.22 27.31 -52.38
CA GLN A 344 21.27 26.85 -53.30
C GLN A 344 21.87 28.08 -54.01
N ASP A 345 23.20 28.15 -54.15
CA ASP A 345 23.83 27.96 -55.47
C ASP A 345 25.38 27.99 -55.46
N SER A 346 25.92 27.19 -56.38
CA SER A 346 27.26 27.24 -57.03
C SER A 346 28.52 26.70 -56.30
N ASN A 347 28.98 25.55 -56.81
CA ASN A 347 30.31 24.91 -56.67
C ASN A 347 31.29 25.50 -57.74
N PRO A 348 32.59 25.12 -57.91
CA PRO A 348 33.38 24.03 -57.29
C PRO A 348 34.88 24.35 -56.97
N ARG A 349 35.55 23.53 -56.13
CA ARG A 349 36.84 22.84 -56.44
C ARG A 349 37.60 22.29 -55.20
N SER A 350 38.06 21.05 -55.39
CA SER A 350 39.33 20.42 -54.97
C SER A 350 39.69 20.17 -53.49
N SER A 351 39.60 18.88 -53.17
CA SER A 351 40.67 18.01 -52.63
C SER A 351 40.93 17.93 -51.12
N PRO A 352 41.39 16.75 -50.64
CA PRO A 352 41.16 16.23 -49.30
C PRO A 352 42.40 16.37 -48.41
N ASN A 353 42.22 16.37 -47.08
CA ASN A 353 43.18 15.85 -46.10
C ASN A 353 42.65 16.09 -44.67
N ALA A 354 42.39 15.02 -43.93
CA ALA A 354 42.84 14.80 -42.54
C ALA A 354 42.09 13.61 -41.94
N GLU A 355 42.85 12.56 -41.65
CA GLU A 355 42.47 11.39 -40.85
C GLU A 355 42.85 11.64 -39.35
N PRO A 356 42.68 10.71 -38.40
CA PRO A 356 41.61 10.73 -37.39
C PRO A 356 42.16 10.89 -35.95
N LEU A 357 41.36 11.40 -34.99
CA LEU A 357 41.71 11.30 -33.56
C LEU A 357 40.48 11.09 -32.64
N SER A 358 40.46 9.88 -32.09
CA SER A 358 40.27 9.48 -30.69
C SER A 358 39.00 9.86 -29.91
N ALA A 359 38.41 8.78 -29.39
CA ALA A 359 37.46 8.73 -28.29
C ALA A 359 37.90 9.49 -27.04
N GLY A 360 36.94 10.14 -26.39
CA GLY A 360 37.04 10.65 -25.03
C GLY A 360 35.87 11.57 -24.70
N GLN A 361 35.14 11.23 -23.62
CA GLN A 361 34.17 12.09 -22.91
C GLN A 361 32.69 12.02 -23.32
N ASP A 362 32.08 10.84 -23.17
CA ASP A 362 30.64 10.72 -22.89
C ASP A 362 30.43 10.15 -21.48
N GLN A 363 30.73 10.96 -20.46
CA GLN A 363 30.31 10.64 -19.08
C GLN A 363 30.28 11.85 -18.15
N GLN A 364 29.63 12.96 -18.54
CA GLN A 364 29.47 14.11 -17.64
C GLN A 364 28.12 14.86 -17.73
N LEU A 365 27.03 14.20 -18.11
CA LEU A 365 25.67 14.78 -17.96
C LEU A 365 24.71 14.02 -17.03
N PHE A 366 25.16 12.95 -16.37
CA PHE A 366 24.38 12.26 -15.32
C PHE A 366 24.88 12.49 -13.89
N SER A 367 25.92 13.32 -13.69
CA SER A 367 26.52 13.63 -12.38
C SER A 367 26.07 14.97 -11.77
N ALA A 368 25.29 15.79 -12.48
CA ALA A 368 24.92 17.14 -12.00
C ALA A 368 23.58 17.22 -11.23
N MET A 369 22.76 16.15 -11.23
CA MET A 369 21.50 16.10 -10.46
C MET A 369 21.64 15.48 -9.06
N ALA A 370 22.84 15.07 -8.65
CA ALA A 370 23.11 14.46 -7.35
C ALA A 370 23.87 15.36 -6.34
N SER A 371 24.25 16.59 -6.71
CA SER A 371 25.01 17.50 -5.82
C SER A 371 24.24 18.71 -5.27
N LEU A 372 22.91 18.76 -5.42
CA LEU A 372 22.08 19.88 -4.92
C LEU A 372 21.14 19.53 -3.75
N CYS A 373 21.37 18.40 -3.07
CA CYS A 373 20.65 18.01 -1.84
C CYS A 373 21.55 17.74 -0.62
N MET A 374 22.80 18.19 -0.63
CA MET A 374 23.75 18.03 0.50
C MET A 374 24.34 19.38 0.95
N GLN A 375 23.49 20.37 1.21
CA GLN A 375 23.87 21.61 1.91
C GLN A 375 22.66 22.29 2.58
N SER A 376 22.10 21.64 3.60
CA SER A 376 21.28 22.31 4.61
C SER A 376 21.35 21.56 5.95
N GLY A 377 22.56 21.53 6.51
CA GLY A 377 22.80 21.03 7.86
C GLY A 377 23.68 22.01 8.62
N ARG A 378 23.08 23.00 9.28
CA ARG A 378 23.56 23.72 10.48
C ARG A 378 22.74 24.98 10.74
N VAL A 379 21.61 24.85 11.43
CA VAL A 379 21.05 25.94 12.25
C VAL A 379 20.48 25.31 13.52
N GLN A 380 21.33 25.12 14.53
CA GLN A 380 20.95 25.10 15.94
C GLN A 380 22.21 25.05 16.80
N SER A 381 22.76 26.23 17.10
CA SER A 381 23.58 26.45 18.29
C SER A 381 23.68 27.96 18.52
N VAL A 382 23.66 28.33 19.80
CA VAL A 382 23.88 29.68 20.37
C VAL A 382 22.61 30.52 20.60
N LEU A 383 21.79 30.07 21.54
CA LEU A 383 21.08 30.94 22.49
C LEU A 383 21.28 30.35 23.89
N ARG A 384 21.66 31.19 24.86
CA ARG A 384 22.37 30.92 26.15
C ARG A 384 23.89 30.93 25.91
N THR A 385 24.63 31.97 26.24
CA THR A 385 24.78 32.53 27.60
C THR A 385 25.47 33.90 27.47
N ALA A 386 24.88 34.97 28.00
CA ALA A 386 25.61 36.18 28.36
C ALA A 386 24.77 36.97 29.37
N ARG A 387 24.91 36.58 30.64
CA ARG A 387 24.47 37.36 31.79
C ARG A 387 25.72 37.71 32.58
N ASN A 388 25.85 39.00 32.89
CA ASN A 388 26.75 39.67 33.83
C ASN A 388 28.10 40.21 33.32
N ASN A 389 28.20 41.53 33.57
CA ASN A 389 29.34 42.34 34.01
C ASN A 389 30.07 43.27 33.01
N THR A 390 29.73 44.56 33.21
CA THR A 390 30.61 45.73 33.38
C THR A 390 31.46 46.21 32.19
N ALA A 391 31.14 47.40 31.65
CA ALA A 391 31.78 48.66 32.06
C ALA A 391 31.62 49.74 30.96
N THR A 392 31.31 50.95 31.44
CA THR A 392 31.29 52.24 30.75
C THR A 392 32.59 52.58 30.01
N ILE A 393 32.53 52.93 28.72
CA ILE A 393 33.40 53.95 28.09
C ILE A 393 32.60 54.71 27.00
N ARG A 394 32.52 56.04 27.17
CA ARG A 394 32.11 57.06 26.18
C ARG A 394 33.31 57.41 25.29
N SER A 395 33.12 57.52 23.97
CA SER A 395 33.76 58.54 23.11
C SER A 395 33.25 58.45 21.67
N ARG A 396 32.50 59.46 21.20
CA ARG A 396 32.88 60.52 20.23
C ARG A 396 32.68 60.15 18.74
N LEU A 397 31.71 60.85 18.14
CA LEU A 397 31.51 61.05 16.69
C LEU A 397 32.75 61.73 16.05
N PRO A 398 32.97 61.54 14.73
CA PRO A 398 32.56 62.54 13.73
C PRO A 398 31.88 61.89 12.50
N SER A 399 30.67 62.29 12.14
CA SER A 399 30.37 63.32 11.11
C SER A 399 31.13 63.14 9.79
N ASN A 400 30.47 62.54 8.80
CA ASN A 400 30.52 63.00 7.40
C ASN A 400 29.33 62.44 6.62
N VAL A 401 28.33 63.30 6.43
CA VAL A 401 27.18 63.10 5.56
C VAL A 401 27.43 63.89 4.27
N PRO A 402 27.38 63.26 3.09
CA PRO A 402 27.10 63.98 1.85
C PRO A 402 25.59 64.03 1.63
N ARG A 403 25.03 65.23 1.70
CA ARG A 403 23.71 65.59 1.17
C ARG A 403 23.62 65.18 -0.31
N ARG A 404 22.58 64.41 -0.68
CA ARG A 404 22.08 64.37 -2.06
C ARG A 404 20.64 64.88 -2.09
N HIS A 405 20.42 65.73 -3.09
CA HIS A 405 19.24 66.54 -3.33
C HIS A 405 17.95 65.73 -3.46
N ALA A 406 16.91 66.22 -2.80
CA ALA A 406 15.53 65.83 -3.05
C ALA A 406 15.08 66.44 -4.38
N SER A 407 14.82 65.59 -5.37
CA SER A 407 13.98 65.93 -6.52
C SER A 407 12.56 65.50 -6.21
N THR A 408 11.70 66.48 -5.94
CA THR A 408 10.24 66.36 -5.92
C THR A 408 9.74 65.97 -7.32
N GLY A 409 9.35 64.70 -7.47
CA GLY A 409 8.45 64.25 -8.53
C GLY A 409 7.07 64.05 -7.91
N ALA A 410 6.15 64.97 -8.18
CA ALA A 410 4.76 64.86 -7.80
C ALA A 410 4.01 63.97 -8.81
N GLY A 411 3.21 63.05 -8.28
CA GLY A 411 1.98 62.55 -8.92
C GLY A 411 2.08 61.26 -9.73
N SER A 412 1.73 60.13 -9.10
CA SER A 412 0.70 59.22 -9.64
C SER A 412 0.30 58.16 -8.60
N SER A 413 -0.93 58.28 -8.11
CA SER A 413 -1.80 57.18 -7.63
C SER A 413 -1.16 56.07 -6.78
N THR A 414 -1.09 56.27 -5.47
CA THR A 414 -0.94 55.22 -4.46
C THR A 414 -2.27 54.49 -4.24
N GLU A 415 -2.83 53.89 -5.30
CA GLU A 415 -3.97 52.97 -5.19
C GLU A 415 -3.68 51.73 -6.06
N SER A 416 -3.07 50.69 -5.48
CA SER A 416 -3.25 49.29 -5.91
C SER A 416 -2.33 48.28 -5.21
N GLN A 417 -1.25 48.66 -4.52
CA GLN A 417 -0.34 47.67 -3.92
C GLN A 417 -0.87 46.97 -2.66
N ALA A 418 -1.83 47.57 -1.92
CA ALA A 418 -2.43 46.92 -0.75
C ALA A 418 -3.26 45.67 -1.12
N GLY A 419 -3.83 45.62 -2.34
CA GLY A 419 -4.67 44.52 -2.79
C GLY A 419 -3.90 43.29 -3.29
N SER A 420 -2.64 43.44 -3.76
CA SER A 420 -1.85 42.30 -4.27
C SER A 420 -1.22 41.50 -3.14
N GLY A 421 -0.75 42.16 -2.08
CA GLY A 421 -0.21 41.50 -0.88
C GLY A 421 -1.27 40.67 -0.14
N LEU A 422 -2.49 41.20 0.00
CA LEU A 422 -3.61 40.49 0.60
C LEU A 422 -4.04 39.28 -0.25
N LYS A 423 -4.08 39.41 -1.58
CA LYS A 423 -4.38 38.29 -2.49
C LYS A 423 -3.32 37.19 -2.42
N THR A 424 -2.03 37.55 -2.44
CA THR A 424 -0.93 36.58 -2.29
C THR A 424 -0.96 35.90 -0.92
N GLY A 425 -1.27 36.65 0.15
CA GLY A 425 -1.49 36.10 1.48
C GLY A 425 -2.67 35.12 1.54
N LEU A 426 -3.79 35.45 0.89
CA LEU A 426 -4.97 34.57 0.79
C LEU A 426 -4.69 33.29 0.00
N TYR A 427 -3.99 33.38 -1.14
CA TYR A 427 -3.61 32.18 -1.90
C TYR A 427 -2.58 31.33 -1.16
N GLY A 428 -1.60 31.96 -0.50
CA GLY A 428 -0.63 31.27 0.34
C GLY A 428 -1.31 30.53 1.49
N ALA A 429 -2.25 31.18 2.18
CA ALA A 429 -3.04 30.57 3.25
C ALA A 429 -3.94 29.43 2.72
N ALA A 430 -4.59 29.60 1.56
CA ALA A 430 -5.42 28.57 0.95
C ALA A 430 -4.61 27.34 0.50
N LEU A 431 -3.42 27.56 -0.06
CA LEU A 431 -2.48 26.50 -0.43
C LEU A 431 -1.96 25.77 0.81
N ALA A 432 -1.48 26.51 1.81
CA ALA A 432 -1.01 25.94 3.07
C ALA A 432 -2.11 25.14 3.78
N GLY A 433 -3.34 25.69 3.82
CA GLY A 433 -4.51 25.01 4.37
C GLY A 433 -4.84 23.72 3.61
N SER A 434 -4.80 23.75 2.28
CA SER A 434 -5.07 22.60 1.42
C SER A 434 -3.99 21.52 1.54
N LEU A 435 -2.71 21.89 1.61
CA LEU A 435 -1.61 20.96 1.88
C LEU A 435 -1.73 20.35 3.28
N TYR A 436 -2.09 21.14 4.28
CA TYR A 436 -2.29 20.64 5.64
C TYR A 436 -3.47 19.68 5.74
N LEU A 437 -4.61 20.01 5.13
CA LEU A 437 -5.77 19.11 5.05
C LEU A 437 -5.44 17.82 4.30
N SER A 438 -4.68 17.92 3.21
CA SER A 438 -4.20 16.75 2.45
C SER A 438 -3.26 15.89 3.29
N TYR A 439 -2.35 16.50 4.04
CA TYR A 439 -1.48 15.81 4.99
C TYR A 439 -2.30 15.09 6.08
N LEU A 440 -3.28 15.77 6.67
CA LEU A 440 -4.16 15.16 7.68
C LEU A 440 -4.92 13.97 7.09
N TYR A 441 -5.47 14.10 5.88
CA TYR A 441 -6.18 13.03 5.21
C TYR A 441 -5.26 11.85 4.87
N VAL A 442 -4.14 12.08 4.19
CA VAL A 442 -3.22 11.01 3.72
C VAL A 442 -2.49 10.31 4.88
N THR A 443 -2.39 10.94 6.04
CA THR A 443 -1.77 10.33 7.23
C THR A 443 -2.77 9.74 8.22
N ASP A 444 -4.08 9.80 7.98
CA ASP A 444 -5.09 9.22 8.86
C ASP A 444 -5.44 7.79 8.42
N THR A 445 -5.33 6.80 9.32
CA THR A 445 -5.68 5.40 9.03
C THR A 445 -7.10 5.20 8.48
N ARG A 446 -8.04 6.12 8.76
CA ARG A 446 -9.44 6.05 8.29
C ARG A 446 -9.60 6.49 6.84
N ALA A 447 -8.60 7.13 6.25
CA ALA A 447 -8.70 7.66 4.90
C ALA A 447 -8.96 6.55 3.88
N SER A 448 -9.94 6.79 3.00
CA SER A 448 -10.40 5.78 2.04
C SER A 448 -9.32 5.35 1.05
N ILE A 449 -8.34 6.23 0.78
CA ILE A 449 -7.19 5.95 -0.09
C ILE A 449 -6.36 4.74 0.39
N HIS A 450 -6.30 4.51 1.70
CA HIS A 450 -5.57 3.37 2.26
C HIS A 450 -6.24 2.02 2.01
N ARG A 451 -7.50 1.98 1.54
CA ARG A 451 -8.12 0.74 1.04
C ARG A 451 -7.62 0.36 -0.35
N LEU A 452 -7.11 1.33 -1.11
CA LEU A 452 -6.56 1.10 -2.44
C LEU A 452 -5.10 0.64 -2.38
N SER A 453 -4.39 0.94 -1.28
CA SER A 453 -2.95 0.65 -1.19
C SER A 453 -2.61 -0.83 -1.38
N PRO A 454 -3.34 -1.82 -0.83
CA PRO A 454 -3.03 -3.23 -1.09
C PRO A 454 -3.22 -3.61 -2.56
N MET A 455 -4.23 -3.05 -3.22
CA MET A 455 -4.47 -3.28 -4.65
C MET A 455 -3.36 -2.68 -5.51
N MET A 456 -2.94 -1.45 -5.21
CA MET A 456 -1.82 -0.79 -5.89
C MET A 456 -0.52 -1.56 -5.69
N MET A 457 -0.21 -1.98 -4.46
CA MET A 457 0.98 -2.78 -4.17
C MET A 457 1.01 -4.09 -4.96
N ARG A 458 -0.14 -4.78 -5.07
CA ARG A 458 -0.25 -6.02 -5.88
C ARG A 458 -0.11 -5.77 -7.38
N PHE A 459 -0.51 -4.60 -7.86
CA PHE A 459 -0.40 -4.21 -9.27
C PHE A 459 1.03 -3.82 -9.64
N ILE A 460 1.70 -3.04 -8.79
CA ILE A 460 3.08 -2.57 -9.01
C ILE A 460 4.09 -3.71 -8.84
N TRP A 461 3.92 -4.53 -7.78
CA TRP A 461 4.81 -5.64 -7.48
C TRP A 461 4.11 -6.99 -7.66
N SER A 462 4.49 -7.67 -8.75
CA SER A 462 3.97 -9.00 -9.08
C SER A 462 4.37 -10.05 -8.03
N ASP A 463 5.62 -10.01 -7.54
CA ASP A 463 6.12 -10.84 -6.44
C ASP A 463 5.58 -10.36 -5.09
N ALA A 464 5.28 -11.31 -4.21
CA ALA A 464 4.68 -11.02 -2.93
C ALA A 464 5.66 -10.56 -1.86
N GLU A 465 6.89 -11.05 -1.93
CA GLU A 465 7.96 -10.70 -1.00
C GLU A 465 8.57 -9.34 -1.37
N ASP A 466 8.73 -9.01 -2.65
CA ASP A 466 9.19 -7.68 -3.08
C ASP A 466 8.21 -6.57 -2.62
N ALA A 467 6.90 -6.80 -2.77
CA ALA A 467 5.91 -5.85 -2.28
C ALA A 467 5.95 -5.68 -0.75
N HIS A 468 6.24 -6.77 -0.03
CA HIS A 468 6.38 -6.72 1.42
C HIS A 468 7.60 -5.89 1.83
N HIS A 469 8.75 -6.08 1.18
CA HIS A 469 9.94 -5.27 1.40
C HIS A 469 9.75 -3.80 1.00
N ALA A 470 9.10 -3.54 -0.13
CA ALA A 470 8.75 -2.17 -0.55
C ALA A 470 7.80 -1.50 0.47
N GLY A 471 6.78 -2.23 0.94
CA GLY A 471 5.82 -1.72 1.92
C GLY A 471 6.47 -1.39 3.27
N THR A 472 7.29 -2.29 3.81
CA THR A 472 7.99 -2.08 5.08
C THR A 472 9.02 -0.95 4.98
N SER A 473 9.78 -0.88 3.88
CA SER A 473 10.71 0.24 3.60
C SER A 473 10.00 1.59 3.50
N MET A 474 8.85 1.63 2.83
CA MET A 474 8.02 2.84 2.73
C MET A 474 7.47 3.25 4.10
N MET A 475 7.00 2.30 4.91
CA MET A 475 6.55 2.59 6.28
C MET A 475 7.67 3.16 7.15
N LYS A 476 8.89 2.58 7.08
CA LYS A 476 10.07 3.09 7.78
C LYS A 476 10.40 4.52 7.37
N THR A 477 10.53 4.75 6.07
CA THR A 477 10.89 6.06 5.50
C THR A 477 9.86 7.13 5.86
N LEU A 478 8.56 6.82 5.71
CA LEU A 478 7.50 7.76 6.08
C LEU A 478 7.48 8.04 7.59
N TYR A 479 7.84 7.05 8.41
CA TYR A 479 7.94 7.24 9.86
C TYR A 479 9.07 8.21 10.21
N ASP A 480 10.27 7.97 9.67
CA ASP A 480 11.45 8.81 9.90
C ASP A 480 11.25 10.26 9.41
N LEU A 481 10.49 10.45 8.32
CA LEU A 481 10.12 11.78 7.80
C LEU A 481 8.95 12.45 8.52
N GLY A 482 8.31 11.78 9.50
CA GLY A 482 7.13 12.30 10.19
C GLY A 482 5.85 12.34 9.31
N LEU A 483 5.87 11.67 8.16
CA LEU A 483 4.77 11.56 7.18
C LEU A 483 4.03 10.20 7.27
N HIS A 484 4.27 9.41 8.31
CA HIS A 484 3.64 8.11 8.47
C HIS A 484 2.13 8.19 8.70
N ILE A 485 1.46 7.15 8.20
CA ILE A 485 0.06 6.85 8.46
C ILE A 485 -0.07 6.53 9.94
N ARG A 486 -1.04 7.16 10.61
CA ARG A 486 -1.29 7.00 12.03
C ARG A 486 -2.78 7.08 12.36
N GLU A 487 -3.17 6.39 13.41
CA GLU A 487 -4.51 6.52 13.95
C GLU A 487 -4.67 7.89 14.61
N ARG A 488 -5.71 8.63 14.19
CA ARG A 488 -6.05 9.95 14.75
C ARG A 488 -7.39 9.97 15.49
N ASP A 489 -8.07 8.82 15.57
CA ASP A 489 -9.36 8.71 16.25
C ASP A 489 -9.19 8.61 17.76
N ARG A 490 -9.31 9.74 18.45
CA ARG A 490 -9.21 9.79 19.92
C ARG A 490 -10.33 9.02 20.62
N THR A 491 -11.49 8.88 19.98
CA THR A 491 -12.63 8.18 20.60
C THR A 491 -12.41 6.68 20.75
N LEU A 492 -11.42 6.11 20.03
CA LEU A 492 -11.03 4.71 20.16
C LEU A 492 -9.95 4.50 21.22
N ALA A 493 -9.12 5.52 21.51
CA ALA A 493 -8.01 5.38 22.44
C ALA A 493 -8.47 5.25 23.90
N GLU A 494 -9.62 5.85 24.22
CA GLU A 494 -10.15 5.96 25.59
C GLU A 494 -11.42 5.13 25.81
N HIS A 495 -11.86 4.35 24.80
CA HIS A 495 -13.13 3.65 24.88
C HIS A 495 -13.09 2.47 25.86
N PRO A 496 -13.99 2.39 26.87
CA PRO A 496 -13.99 1.30 27.84
C PRO A 496 -14.12 -0.09 27.22
N ALA A 497 -14.93 -0.24 26.16
CA ALA A 497 -15.11 -1.52 25.47
C ALA A 497 -13.84 -2.06 24.78
N LEU A 498 -12.82 -1.22 24.60
CA LEU A 498 -11.53 -1.61 24.06
C LEU A 498 -10.49 -1.82 25.17
N ALA A 499 -10.73 -1.34 26.39
CA ALA A 499 -9.78 -1.57 27.47
C ALA A 499 -9.69 -3.07 27.79
N THR A 500 -8.48 -3.61 27.82
CA THR A 500 -8.20 -4.99 28.25
C THR A 500 -6.98 -4.99 29.15
N GLU A 501 -6.87 -6.00 30.02
CA GLU A 501 -5.72 -6.18 30.88
C GLU A 501 -4.89 -7.38 30.42
N VAL A 502 -3.59 -7.16 30.26
CA VAL A 502 -2.63 -8.20 29.92
C VAL A 502 -1.45 -8.10 30.89
N TYR A 503 -1.24 -9.14 31.69
CA TYR A 503 -0.15 -9.22 32.68
C TYR A 503 -0.13 -8.05 33.68
N GLY A 504 -1.29 -7.64 34.21
CA GLY A 504 -1.38 -6.49 35.12
C GLY A 504 -1.36 -5.13 34.42
N MET A 505 -1.19 -5.09 33.10
CA MET A 505 -1.13 -3.85 32.33
C MET A 505 -2.44 -3.59 31.60
N LYS A 506 -3.02 -2.41 31.85
CA LYS A 506 -4.16 -1.91 31.08
C LYS A 506 -3.71 -1.50 29.67
N LEU A 507 -4.06 -2.31 28.67
CA LEU A 507 -3.84 -2.00 27.27
C LEU A 507 -4.91 -1.04 26.75
N SER A 508 -4.50 -0.19 25.82
CA SER A 508 -5.38 0.75 25.11
C SER A 508 -6.42 0.05 24.23
N ASN A 509 -6.11 -1.15 23.72
CA ASN A 509 -7.01 -1.97 22.92
C ASN A 509 -6.51 -3.43 22.85
N PRO A 510 -7.39 -4.41 22.55
CA PRO A 510 -7.02 -5.82 22.51
C PRO A 510 -6.56 -6.28 21.12
N ILE A 511 -6.26 -5.37 20.19
CA ILE A 511 -5.92 -5.71 18.80
C ILE A 511 -4.41 -5.60 18.60
N GLY A 512 -3.78 -6.68 18.15
CA GLY A 512 -2.34 -6.71 17.91
C GLY A 512 -1.95 -7.08 16.48
N ILE A 513 -0.67 -6.91 16.16
CA ILE A 513 -0.07 -7.29 14.88
C ILE A 513 0.85 -8.50 15.12
N SER A 514 0.60 -9.60 14.41
CA SER A 514 1.36 -10.85 14.57
C SER A 514 2.76 -10.78 13.93
N ALA A 515 3.68 -11.60 14.44
CA ALA A 515 5.02 -11.78 13.90
C ALA A 515 5.05 -12.14 12.40
N GLY A 516 6.19 -11.88 11.79
CA GLY A 516 6.50 -12.14 10.40
C GLY A 516 6.25 -10.96 9.48
N LEU A 517 5.57 -9.90 9.95
CA LEU A 517 5.44 -8.65 9.19
C LEU A 517 6.70 -7.78 9.35
N ASP A 518 7.21 -7.65 10.57
CA ASP A 518 8.49 -7.02 10.85
C ASP A 518 9.45 -8.04 11.46
N LYS A 519 10.20 -8.70 10.59
CA LYS A 519 11.12 -9.80 10.97
C LYS A 519 12.40 -9.31 11.65
N HIS A 520 12.70 -8.03 11.56
CA HIS A 520 13.99 -7.46 11.96
C HIS A 520 13.87 -6.31 12.98
N ALA A 521 12.66 -6.05 13.46
CA ALA A 521 12.32 -4.93 14.34
C ALA A 521 12.64 -3.56 13.72
N ASP A 522 12.50 -3.44 12.39
CA ASP A 522 12.81 -2.22 11.63
C ASP A 522 11.70 -1.17 11.71
N ILE A 523 10.45 -1.56 12.00
CA ILE A 523 9.27 -0.69 11.95
C ILE A 523 8.27 -0.84 13.12
N PRO A 524 8.65 -1.24 14.35
CA PRO A 524 7.69 -1.44 15.44
C PRO A 524 6.89 -0.17 15.75
N ASP A 525 7.52 1.00 15.71
CA ASP A 525 6.86 2.29 15.96
C ASP A 525 5.84 2.64 14.88
N ALA A 526 6.15 2.36 13.62
CA ALA A 526 5.21 2.57 12.53
C ALA A 526 4.01 1.63 12.63
N LEU A 527 4.22 0.38 13.06
CA LEU A 527 3.15 -0.58 13.31
C LEU A 527 2.27 -0.17 14.51
N PHE A 528 2.88 0.31 15.59
CA PHE A 528 2.14 0.91 16.70
C PHE A 528 1.34 2.15 16.24
N ALA A 529 1.91 3.01 15.39
CA ALA A 529 1.22 4.20 14.89
C ALA A 529 -0.11 3.86 14.17
N LEU A 530 -0.25 2.67 13.58
CA LEU A 530 -1.50 2.19 12.98
C LEU A 530 -2.62 1.91 13.99
N GLY A 531 -2.34 1.96 15.30
CA GLY A 531 -3.33 1.84 16.38
C GLY A 531 -3.31 0.51 17.14
N ALA A 532 -2.32 -0.35 16.89
CA ALA A 532 -2.18 -1.65 17.58
C ALA A 532 -1.88 -1.47 19.08
N GLY A 533 -2.53 -2.27 19.92
CA GLY A 533 -2.19 -2.42 21.34
C GLY A 533 -0.93 -3.29 21.54
N ILE A 534 -0.72 -4.27 20.67
CA ILE A 534 0.46 -5.15 20.70
C ILE A 534 1.09 -5.27 19.31
N VAL A 535 2.42 -5.25 19.25
CA VAL A 535 3.18 -5.55 18.03
C VAL A 535 4.12 -6.70 18.34
N GLU A 536 4.10 -7.75 17.51
CA GLU A 536 5.00 -8.89 17.59
C GLU A 536 6.01 -8.81 16.42
N VAL A 537 7.31 -8.69 16.72
CA VAL A 537 8.41 -8.71 15.73
C VAL A 537 9.10 -10.08 15.69
N GLY A 538 9.84 -10.38 14.61
CA GLY A 538 10.51 -11.68 14.42
C GLY A 538 9.75 -12.61 13.45
N GLY A 539 9.98 -13.93 13.43
CA GLY A 539 10.82 -14.75 14.31
C GLY A 539 12.33 -14.62 14.06
N CYS A 540 13.04 -14.18 15.10
CA CYS A 540 14.48 -14.02 15.11
C CYS A 540 15.18 -15.34 15.40
N THR A 541 16.26 -15.62 14.68
CA THR A 541 17.17 -16.74 14.93
C THR A 541 18.45 -16.25 15.61
N PRO A 542 19.26 -17.13 16.24
CA PRO A 542 20.55 -16.75 16.83
C PRO A 542 21.48 -16.13 15.80
N ARG A 543 21.82 -16.91 14.77
CA ARG A 543 22.69 -16.51 13.67
C ARG A 543 21.86 -16.04 12.47
N PRO A 544 22.42 -15.16 11.62
CA PRO A 544 21.79 -14.78 10.36
C PRO A 544 21.50 -16.00 9.49
N GLN A 545 20.37 -15.97 8.78
CA GLN A 545 20.04 -16.95 7.74
C GLN A 545 19.08 -16.35 6.71
N ASP A 546 19.26 -16.73 5.44
CA ASP A 546 18.47 -16.19 4.33
C ASP A 546 17.04 -16.73 4.30
N GLY A 547 16.78 -17.88 4.91
CA GLY A 547 15.54 -18.64 4.82
C GLY A 547 15.51 -19.61 3.63
N ASN A 548 14.32 -20.04 3.20
CA ASN A 548 14.18 -20.92 2.03
C ASN A 548 14.30 -20.15 0.71
N PRO A 549 14.64 -20.80 -0.42
CA PRO A 549 14.77 -20.11 -1.72
C PRO A 549 13.50 -19.39 -2.18
N ARG A 550 13.67 -18.29 -2.92
CA ARG A 550 12.57 -17.52 -3.56
C ARG A 550 12.13 -18.19 -4.88
N PRO A 551 10.87 -18.02 -5.32
CA PRO A 551 9.76 -17.37 -4.62
C PRO A 551 9.26 -18.23 -3.46
N ARG A 552 8.81 -17.56 -2.38
CA ARG A 552 8.42 -18.21 -1.12
C ARG A 552 7.21 -17.58 -0.45
N VAL A 553 6.53 -16.67 -1.13
CA VAL A 553 5.26 -16.08 -0.70
C VAL A 553 4.34 -16.00 -1.90
N PHE A 554 3.12 -16.50 -1.76
CA PHE A 554 2.16 -16.63 -2.83
C PHE A 554 0.82 -16.09 -2.36
N ARG A 555 0.28 -15.13 -3.12
CA ARG A 555 -1.04 -14.56 -2.84
C ARG A 555 -2.11 -15.39 -3.50
N VAL A 556 -3.24 -15.51 -2.83
CA VAL A 556 -4.48 -16.07 -3.36
C VAL A 556 -5.59 -15.03 -3.18
N PRO A 557 -5.62 -13.96 -4.00
CA PRO A 557 -6.49 -12.81 -3.77
C PRO A 557 -7.98 -13.14 -3.72
N SER A 558 -8.45 -14.12 -4.50
CA SER A 558 -9.85 -14.56 -4.46
C SER A 558 -10.28 -15.15 -3.11
N LEU A 559 -9.33 -15.46 -2.22
CA LEU A 559 -9.57 -15.95 -0.86
C LEU A 559 -9.14 -14.95 0.23
N ASP A 560 -8.62 -13.77 -0.15
CA ASP A 560 -7.83 -12.91 0.74
C ASP A 560 -6.77 -13.71 1.53
N GLY A 561 -6.21 -14.74 0.87
CA GLY A 561 -5.33 -15.73 1.48
C GLY A 561 -3.91 -15.65 0.96
N MET A 562 -2.97 -16.27 1.66
CA MET A 562 -1.57 -16.37 1.26
C MET A 562 -0.97 -17.70 1.70
N ILE A 563 -0.10 -18.26 0.86
CA ILE A 563 0.85 -19.31 1.24
C ILE A 563 2.22 -18.68 1.44
N ASN A 564 2.94 -19.07 2.50
CA ASN A 564 4.34 -18.70 2.63
C ASN A 564 5.21 -19.86 3.13
N ARG A 565 6.44 -19.89 2.64
CA ARG A 565 7.49 -20.81 3.04
C ARG A 565 8.81 -20.10 3.35
N TYR A 566 8.75 -18.94 4.00
CA TYR A 566 9.93 -18.11 4.29
C TYR A 566 11.10 -18.89 4.93
N GLY A 567 10.82 -19.80 5.87
CA GLY A 567 11.86 -20.57 6.57
C GLY A 567 12.71 -19.71 7.52
N LEU A 568 12.08 -18.79 8.26
CA LEU A 568 12.73 -17.95 9.27
C LEU A 568 13.93 -17.14 8.73
N ASN A 569 13.75 -16.41 7.64
CA ASN A 569 14.74 -15.44 7.17
C ASN A 569 14.97 -14.34 8.23
N SER A 570 16.21 -14.17 8.66
CA SER A 570 16.58 -13.42 9.87
C SER A 570 18.00 -12.87 9.75
N ARG A 571 18.22 -11.63 10.22
CA ARG A 571 19.58 -11.03 10.34
C ARG A 571 20.32 -11.45 11.62
N GLY A 572 19.72 -12.33 12.43
CA GLY A 572 20.29 -12.80 13.70
C GLY A 572 19.92 -11.93 14.90
N ALA A 573 20.04 -12.51 16.10
CA ALA A 573 19.66 -11.89 17.37
C ALA A 573 20.54 -10.68 17.71
N ASP A 574 21.83 -10.72 17.37
CA ASP A 574 22.74 -9.58 17.57
C ASP A 574 22.32 -8.36 16.76
N SER A 575 21.94 -8.55 15.48
CA SER A 575 21.47 -7.46 14.62
C SER A 575 20.16 -6.85 15.16
N MET A 576 19.19 -7.69 15.55
CA MET A 576 17.93 -7.22 16.11
C MET A 576 18.14 -6.49 17.45
N ALA A 577 19.06 -6.97 18.30
CA ALA A 577 19.40 -6.32 19.56
C ALA A 577 19.97 -4.92 19.34
N ILE A 578 20.81 -4.71 18.32
CA ILE A 578 21.33 -3.37 17.95
C ILE A 578 20.17 -2.45 17.55
N THR A 579 19.26 -2.93 16.69
CA THR A 579 18.09 -2.15 16.24
C THR A 579 17.20 -1.74 17.41
N LEU A 580 16.85 -2.68 18.27
CA LEU A 580 16.01 -2.42 19.45
C LEU A 580 16.69 -1.51 20.46
N ARG A 581 18.00 -1.68 20.67
CA ARG A 581 18.79 -0.79 21.54
C ARG A 581 18.79 0.65 21.03
N GLU A 582 18.99 0.85 19.73
CA GLU A 582 18.98 2.20 19.17
C GLU A 582 17.60 2.85 19.29
N ARG A 583 16.53 2.06 19.16
CA ARG A 583 15.17 2.53 19.42
C ARG A 583 15.00 3.01 20.87
N VAL A 584 15.45 2.23 21.86
CA VAL A 584 15.45 2.63 23.28
C VAL A 584 16.27 3.89 23.50
N ARG A 585 17.48 3.98 22.94
CA ARG A 585 18.36 5.16 23.08
C ARG A 585 17.80 6.43 22.45
N LYS A 586 17.11 6.31 21.31
CA LYS A 586 16.41 7.44 20.68
C LYS A 586 15.27 7.94 21.58
N PHE A 587 14.51 7.03 22.17
CA PHE A 587 13.46 7.38 23.12
C PHE A 587 14.02 8.01 24.40
N ALA A 588 15.04 7.41 25.01
CA ALA A 588 15.71 7.91 26.21
C ALA A 588 16.19 9.36 26.03
N ARG A 589 16.88 9.65 24.91
CA ARG A 589 17.29 11.03 24.54
C ARG A 589 16.11 11.99 24.40
N LYS A 590 14.99 11.53 23.85
CA LYS A 590 13.78 12.35 23.64
C LYS A 590 13.11 12.74 24.96
N VAL A 591 13.12 11.85 25.95
CA VAL A 591 12.47 12.08 27.26
C VAL A 591 13.43 12.57 28.34
N GLY A 592 14.72 12.69 28.04
CA GLY A 592 15.73 13.13 29.00
C GLY A 592 16.12 12.08 30.04
N ALA A 593 15.99 10.79 29.70
CA ALA A 593 16.33 9.65 30.56
C ALA A 593 17.56 8.90 30.01
N THR A 594 18.16 8.05 30.84
CA THR A 594 19.20 7.09 30.44
C THR A 594 18.60 5.82 29.84
N GLU A 595 19.43 5.03 29.14
CA GLU A 595 19.02 3.72 28.62
C GLU A 595 18.52 2.81 29.75
N LYS A 596 19.19 2.83 30.90
CA LYS A 596 18.82 1.98 32.06
C LYS A 596 17.49 2.39 32.67
N GLU A 597 17.26 3.67 32.91
CA GLU A 597 15.99 4.20 33.45
C GLU A 597 14.80 3.81 32.57
N VAL A 598 14.95 3.87 31.23
CA VAL A 598 13.90 3.42 30.30
C VAL A 598 13.66 1.90 30.41
N LEU A 599 14.73 1.10 30.42
CA LEU A 599 14.63 -0.36 30.51
C LEU A 599 14.04 -0.84 31.84
N ASP A 600 14.27 -0.08 32.91
CA ASP A 600 13.73 -0.32 34.25
C ASP A 600 12.31 0.23 34.45
N GLY A 601 11.72 0.85 33.40
CA GLY A 601 10.35 1.34 33.40
C GLY A 601 10.15 2.70 34.08
N GLU A 602 11.23 3.38 34.47
CA GLU A 602 11.18 4.67 35.17
C GLU A 602 10.68 5.82 34.28
N ALA A 603 10.72 5.63 32.96
CA ALA A 603 10.15 6.55 31.99
C ALA A 603 8.60 6.47 31.88
N GLY A 604 7.92 5.71 32.75
CA GLY A 604 6.46 5.62 32.80
C GLY A 604 5.84 4.88 31.61
N VAL A 605 6.65 4.12 30.85
CA VAL A 605 6.22 3.31 29.72
C VAL A 605 6.87 1.92 29.77
N PRO A 606 6.26 0.90 29.15
CA PRO A 606 6.86 -0.43 29.04
C PRO A 606 8.15 -0.35 28.22
N ALA A 607 9.20 -1.05 28.64
CA ALA A 607 10.53 -0.93 28.04
C ALA A 607 10.58 -1.41 26.58
N GLY A 608 9.74 -2.38 26.23
CA GLY A 608 9.64 -2.88 24.87
C GLY A 608 8.87 -1.92 23.97
N SER A 609 7.61 -1.60 24.31
CA SER A 609 6.75 -0.78 23.46
C SER A 609 7.13 0.69 23.45
N LEU A 610 7.76 1.21 24.51
CA LEU A 610 8.06 2.63 24.72
C LEU A 610 6.82 3.54 24.61
N LEU A 611 5.64 2.98 24.81
CA LEU A 611 4.35 3.65 24.67
C LEU A 611 3.40 3.18 25.78
N PRO A 612 2.66 4.11 26.43
CA PRO A 612 1.70 3.72 27.47
C PRO A 612 0.57 2.87 26.88
N GLY A 613 0.14 1.85 27.64
CA GLY A 613 -0.96 0.96 27.26
C GLY A 613 -0.70 0.13 26.01
N ARG A 614 0.57 -0.18 25.72
CA ARG A 614 1.00 -1.01 24.58
C ARG A 614 2.15 -1.93 24.97
N LEU A 615 2.26 -3.08 24.32
CA LEU A 615 3.34 -4.06 24.58
C LEU A 615 4.03 -4.47 23.29
N LEU A 616 5.36 -4.60 23.33
CA LEU A 616 6.17 -5.17 22.26
C LEU A 616 6.51 -6.62 22.58
N ALA A 617 6.11 -7.52 21.69
CA ALA A 617 6.49 -8.92 21.71
C ALA A 617 7.65 -9.17 20.73
N VAL A 618 8.65 -9.96 21.16
CA VAL A 618 9.80 -10.35 20.34
C VAL A 618 9.81 -11.87 20.20
N GLN A 619 9.56 -12.34 18.97
CA GLN A 619 9.53 -13.75 18.65
C GLN A 619 10.92 -14.30 18.34
N ILE A 620 11.25 -15.42 18.95
CA ILE A 620 12.53 -16.12 18.81
C ILE A 620 12.30 -17.56 18.33
N ALA A 621 13.28 -18.10 17.61
CA ALA A 621 13.27 -19.44 17.03
C ALA A 621 14.69 -19.99 16.86
N LYS A 622 14.82 -21.29 16.64
CA LYS A 622 16.11 -21.92 16.32
C LYS A 622 16.58 -21.63 14.89
N ASN A 623 17.88 -21.75 14.64
CA ASN A 623 18.42 -21.77 13.28
C ASN A 623 17.97 -23.04 12.51
N LYS A 624 17.95 -22.96 11.17
CA LYS A 624 17.55 -24.08 10.30
C LYS A 624 18.45 -25.31 10.46
N GLU A 625 19.75 -25.08 10.60
CA GLU A 625 20.80 -26.12 10.66
C GLU A 625 20.85 -26.85 12.01
N THR A 626 20.29 -26.27 13.07
CA THR A 626 20.25 -26.88 14.39
C THR A 626 19.36 -28.12 14.35
N ASP A 627 19.92 -29.30 14.60
CA ASP A 627 19.18 -30.56 14.62
C ASP A 627 18.09 -30.51 15.69
N GLN A 628 16.85 -30.74 15.29
CA GLN A 628 15.70 -30.76 16.19
C GLN A 628 15.75 -31.89 17.22
N LYS A 629 16.50 -32.96 16.95
CA LYS A 629 16.67 -34.10 17.88
C LYS A 629 17.62 -33.78 19.02
N ASP A 630 18.53 -32.82 18.82
CA ASP A 630 19.41 -32.33 19.88
C ASP A 630 18.70 -31.24 20.69
N VAL A 631 17.96 -31.67 21.71
CA VAL A 631 17.21 -30.78 22.61
C VAL A 631 18.11 -29.72 23.25
N ASN A 632 19.38 -30.04 23.53
CA ASN A 632 20.32 -29.10 24.14
C ASN A 632 20.77 -28.03 23.14
N ALA A 633 21.08 -28.41 21.90
CA ALA A 633 21.40 -27.44 20.84
C ALA A 633 20.21 -26.54 20.52
N VAL A 634 19.00 -27.12 20.46
CA VAL A 634 17.76 -26.35 20.31
C VAL A 634 17.60 -25.35 21.45
N ALA A 635 17.69 -25.78 22.71
CA ALA A 635 17.57 -24.89 23.86
C ALA A 635 18.64 -23.78 23.84
N LYS A 636 19.89 -24.10 23.49
CA LYS A 636 20.98 -23.12 23.33
C LYS A 636 20.64 -22.02 22.32
N ASP A 637 20.01 -22.36 21.20
CA ASP A 637 19.57 -21.35 20.22
C ASP A 637 18.55 -20.38 20.83
N TYR A 638 17.53 -20.88 21.52
CA TYR A 638 16.54 -20.00 22.14
C TYR A 638 17.17 -19.15 23.26
N VAL A 639 17.97 -19.76 24.13
CA VAL A 639 18.71 -19.08 25.21
C VAL A 639 19.62 -17.99 24.65
N TYR A 640 20.33 -18.23 23.55
CA TYR A 640 21.16 -17.23 22.89
C TYR A 640 20.35 -16.00 22.47
N CYS A 641 19.15 -16.22 21.91
CA CYS A 641 18.24 -15.14 21.56
C CYS A 641 17.75 -14.38 22.81
N VAL A 642 17.37 -15.09 23.88
CA VAL A 642 16.93 -14.49 25.15
C VAL A 642 18.00 -13.56 25.70
N GLN A 643 19.26 -14.00 25.79
CA GLN A 643 20.39 -13.21 26.31
C GLN A 643 20.56 -11.85 25.62
N ARG A 644 20.20 -11.76 24.33
CA ARG A 644 20.34 -10.55 23.50
C ARG A 644 19.09 -9.69 23.49
N LEU A 645 17.92 -10.31 23.45
CA LEU A 645 16.67 -9.64 23.09
C LEU A 645 15.76 -9.39 24.30
N ALA A 646 15.86 -10.18 25.36
CA ALA A 646 14.94 -10.15 26.49
C ALA A 646 14.86 -8.78 27.18
N ARG A 647 15.98 -8.05 27.24
CA ARG A 647 15.99 -6.70 27.81
C ARG A 647 15.13 -5.70 27.03
N TYR A 648 14.91 -5.91 25.73
CA TYR A 648 14.16 -4.98 24.88
C TYR A 648 12.73 -5.44 24.58
N ALA A 649 12.28 -6.54 25.19
CA ALA A 649 10.95 -7.09 24.99
C ALA A 649 10.08 -6.83 26.23
N ASP A 650 8.78 -6.61 26.03
CA ASP A 650 7.82 -6.78 27.12
C ASP A 650 7.36 -8.24 27.20
N ILE A 651 7.30 -8.90 26.03
CA ILE A 651 6.94 -10.31 25.89
C ILE A 651 7.96 -11.00 24.98
N LEU A 652 8.56 -12.09 25.43
CA LEU A 652 9.31 -13.03 24.58
C LEU A 652 8.38 -14.13 24.08
N VAL A 653 8.46 -14.43 22.78
CA VAL A 653 7.61 -15.46 22.17
C VAL A 653 8.48 -16.59 21.62
N VAL A 654 8.36 -17.79 22.19
CA VAL A 654 9.01 -19.02 21.74
C VAL A 654 8.21 -19.60 20.56
N ASN A 655 8.76 -19.58 19.36
CA ASN A 655 8.09 -20.12 18.17
C ASN A 655 8.48 -21.57 17.87
N VAL A 656 7.58 -22.49 18.20
CA VAL A 656 7.69 -23.94 17.90
C VAL A 656 6.74 -24.40 16.78
N SER A 657 6.18 -23.46 16.00
CA SER A 657 4.99 -23.74 15.17
C SER A 657 5.12 -23.42 13.68
N SER A 658 6.25 -22.86 13.23
CA SER A 658 6.50 -22.61 11.81
C SER A 658 6.51 -23.93 11.03
N PRO A 659 5.66 -24.09 9.98
CA PRO A 659 5.70 -25.28 9.12
C PRO A 659 6.89 -25.29 8.15
N ASN A 660 7.65 -24.20 8.11
CA ASN A 660 8.63 -23.92 7.06
C ASN A 660 10.07 -24.24 7.47
N THR A 661 10.24 -24.71 8.70
CA THR A 661 11.52 -25.13 9.29
C THR A 661 11.39 -26.62 9.62
N PRO A 662 12.17 -27.50 8.98
CA PRO A 662 12.09 -28.94 9.22
C PRO A 662 12.17 -29.28 10.71
N GLY A 663 11.29 -30.19 11.16
CA GLY A 663 11.25 -30.71 12.52
C GLY A 663 10.87 -29.71 13.63
N LEU A 664 10.59 -28.44 13.31
CA LEU A 664 10.30 -27.44 14.34
C LEU A 664 9.00 -27.74 15.10
N ARG A 665 7.99 -28.26 14.41
CA ARG A 665 6.69 -28.62 15.02
C ARG A 665 6.78 -29.86 15.91
N ASP A 666 7.79 -30.69 15.71
CA ASP A 666 8.03 -31.89 16.53
C ASP A 666 8.42 -31.50 17.96
N LEU A 667 8.94 -30.28 18.15
CA LEU A 667 9.23 -29.70 19.46
C LEU A 667 7.97 -29.43 20.30
N GLN A 668 6.76 -29.55 19.74
CA GLN A 668 5.52 -29.39 20.49
C GLN A 668 5.14 -30.62 21.31
N ALA A 669 5.88 -31.73 21.19
CA ALA A 669 5.73 -32.86 22.10
C ALA A 669 6.01 -32.43 23.55
N THR A 670 5.22 -32.94 24.50
CA THR A 670 5.17 -32.48 25.90
C THR A 670 6.54 -32.33 26.54
N GLU A 671 7.39 -33.37 26.49
CA GLU A 671 8.67 -33.39 27.20
C GLU A 671 9.72 -32.46 26.55
N PRO A 672 10.01 -32.53 25.23
CA PRO A 672 10.88 -31.55 24.57
C PRO A 672 10.41 -30.10 24.76
N LEU A 673 9.10 -29.86 24.67
CA LEU A 673 8.53 -28.53 24.84
C LEU A 673 8.75 -28.02 26.27
N THR A 674 8.48 -28.85 27.28
CA THR A 674 8.66 -28.47 28.69
C THR A 674 10.11 -28.08 28.95
N ARG A 675 11.09 -28.91 28.53
CA ARG A 675 12.52 -28.63 28.72
C ARG A 675 12.94 -27.33 28.04
N LEU A 676 12.52 -27.12 26.79
CA LEU A 676 12.83 -25.91 26.04
C LEU A 676 12.25 -24.67 26.74
N LEU A 677 10.98 -24.71 27.12
CA LEU A 677 10.30 -23.58 27.74
C LEU A 677 10.89 -23.26 29.11
N SER A 678 11.23 -24.26 29.93
CA SER A 678 11.89 -24.05 31.22
C SER A 678 13.23 -23.33 31.04
N ALA A 679 14.07 -23.76 30.09
CA ALA A 679 15.35 -23.11 29.82
C ALA A 679 15.18 -21.63 29.39
N VAL A 680 14.15 -21.33 28.60
CA VAL A 680 13.83 -19.94 28.20
C VAL A 680 13.34 -19.11 29.38
N VAL A 681 12.46 -19.65 30.22
CA VAL A 681 11.91 -18.95 31.40
C VAL A 681 13.01 -18.68 32.42
N GLU A 682 13.86 -19.66 32.70
CA GLU A 682 15.02 -19.52 33.58
C GLU A 682 15.99 -18.46 33.07
N GLU A 683 16.29 -18.43 31.77
CA GLU A 683 17.18 -17.42 31.21
C GLU A 683 16.54 -16.02 31.19
N ALA A 684 15.25 -15.92 30.89
CA ALA A 684 14.51 -14.66 30.92
C ALA A 684 14.44 -14.07 32.34
N ALA A 685 14.46 -14.90 33.38
CA ALA A 685 14.52 -14.48 34.77
C ALA A 685 15.86 -13.83 35.17
N LYS A 686 16.95 -14.08 34.43
CA LYS A 686 18.29 -13.52 34.69
C LYS A 686 18.51 -12.14 34.07
N VAL A 687 17.52 -11.59 33.37
CA VAL A 687 17.62 -10.27 32.74
C VAL A 687 17.85 -9.18 33.78
N ASP A 688 18.85 -8.33 33.55
CA ASP A 688 19.10 -7.11 34.32
C ASP A 688 18.06 -6.03 33.99
N ARG A 689 16.85 -6.18 34.55
CA ARG A 689 15.75 -5.21 34.54
C ARG A 689 14.91 -5.34 35.82
N LYS A 690 14.34 -4.23 36.30
CA LYS A 690 13.34 -4.24 37.40
C LYS A 690 12.12 -5.12 37.09
N VAL A 691 11.61 -5.03 35.86
CA VAL A 691 10.48 -5.84 35.38
C VAL A 691 10.97 -6.76 34.28
N ARG A 692 10.99 -8.06 34.56
CA ARG A 692 11.38 -9.09 33.58
C ARG A 692 10.33 -9.23 32.47
N PRO A 693 10.74 -9.58 31.23
CA PRO A 693 9.79 -9.86 30.16
C PRO A 693 8.94 -11.09 30.49
N LYS A 694 7.70 -11.08 30.01
CA LYS A 694 6.81 -12.24 30.05
C LYS A 694 7.21 -13.23 28.96
N VAL A 695 7.03 -14.52 29.19
CA VAL A 695 7.35 -15.56 28.21
C VAL A 695 6.04 -16.18 27.71
N MET A 696 5.92 -16.29 26.39
CA MET A 696 4.81 -16.98 25.73
C MET A 696 5.33 -18.01 24.74
N VAL A 697 4.51 -19.03 24.44
CA VAL A 697 4.78 -19.99 23.35
C VAL A 697 3.78 -19.83 22.21
N LYS A 698 4.22 -19.88 20.96
CA LYS A 698 3.35 -19.83 19.78
C LYS A 698 3.21 -21.21 19.15
N VAL A 699 1.97 -21.69 19.07
CA VAL A 699 1.64 -23.08 18.74
C VAL A 699 0.97 -23.21 17.37
N SER A 700 1.08 -24.40 16.80
CA SER A 700 0.51 -24.74 15.50
C SER A 700 -1.02 -24.78 15.58
N PRO A 701 -1.75 -24.38 14.51
CA PRO A 701 -3.18 -24.59 14.44
C PRO A 701 -3.53 -26.03 14.03
N ASP A 702 -2.53 -26.85 13.70
CA ASP A 702 -2.75 -28.13 13.01
C ASP A 702 -2.91 -29.32 13.95
N GLU A 703 -2.83 -29.13 15.26
CA GLU A 703 -3.13 -30.17 16.26
C GLU A 703 -4.60 -30.60 16.11
N GLU A 704 -4.85 -31.90 16.01
CA GLU A 704 -6.21 -32.46 15.89
C GLU A 704 -6.64 -33.09 17.20
N GLU A 705 -5.76 -33.94 17.73
CA GLU A 705 -6.02 -34.78 18.87
C GLU A 705 -6.03 -33.96 20.16
N ASP A 706 -6.98 -34.26 21.02
CA ASP A 706 -7.13 -33.57 22.29
C ASP A 706 -5.92 -33.78 23.22
N ALA A 707 -5.25 -34.93 23.08
CA ALA A 707 -4.03 -35.29 23.79
C ALA A 707 -2.83 -34.40 23.40
N GLN A 708 -2.71 -33.98 22.13
CA GLN A 708 -1.65 -33.06 21.69
C GLN A 708 -1.80 -31.69 22.36
N VAL A 709 -3.03 -31.16 22.37
CA VAL A 709 -3.34 -29.88 23.03
C VAL A 709 -3.14 -29.98 24.53
N GLU A 710 -3.53 -31.10 25.15
CA GLU A 710 -3.29 -31.37 26.57
C GLU A 710 -1.79 -31.38 26.90
N GLY A 711 -0.98 -32.07 26.09
CA GLY A 711 0.47 -32.11 26.26
C GLY A 711 1.12 -30.72 26.19
N ILE A 712 0.66 -29.86 25.28
CA ILE A 712 1.12 -28.48 25.17
C ILE A 712 0.70 -27.67 26.41
N VAL A 713 -0.54 -27.81 26.88
CA VAL A 713 -1.04 -27.13 28.09
C VAL A 713 -0.23 -27.54 29.32
N GLN A 714 0.04 -28.84 29.47
CA GLN A 714 0.90 -29.35 30.53
C GLN A 714 2.31 -28.74 30.47
N ALA A 715 2.92 -28.68 29.29
CA ALA A 715 4.23 -28.09 29.11
C ALA A 715 4.24 -26.58 29.44
N VAL A 716 3.21 -25.84 29.05
CA VAL A 716 3.05 -24.41 29.38
C VAL A 716 2.96 -24.19 30.88
N CYS A 717 2.18 -25.01 31.58
CA CYS A 717 2.02 -24.91 33.03
C CYS A 717 3.32 -25.29 33.76
N ASN A 718 3.94 -26.41 33.40
CA ASN A 718 5.13 -26.94 34.08
C ASN A 718 6.39 -26.10 33.88
N SER A 719 6.49 -25.39 32.75
CA SER A 719 7.67 -24.57 32.44
C SER A 719 7.64 -23.16 33.03
N GLY A 720 6.51 -22.73 33.61
CA GLY A 720 6.36 -21.37 34.14
C GLY A 720 6.11 -20.30 33.07
N VAL A 721 5.79 -20.69 31.83
CA VAL A 721 5.41 -19.76 30.75
C VAL A 721 4.15 -18.98 31.13
N ASP A 722 4.11 -17.69 30.82
CA ASP A 722 3.03 -16.78 31.21
C ASP A 722 1.80 -16.86 30.29
N GLY A 723 1.93 -17.41 29.07
CA GLY A 723 0.80 -17.54 28.15
C GLY A 723 1.09 -18.28 26.84
N VAL A 724 0.04 -18.44 26.02
CA VAL A 724 0.09 -19.12 24.73
C VAL A 724 -0.46 -18.23 23.61
N ILE A 725 0.21 -18.23 22.46
CA ILE A 725 -0.31 -17.65 21.24
C ILE A 725 -0.89 -18.78 20.39
N VAL A 726 -2.22 -18.83 20.31
CA VAL A 726 -2.97 -19.87 19.61
C VAL A 726 -3.11 -19.50 18.15
N GLY A 727 -2.35 -20.25 17.35
CA GLY A 727 -2.33 -20.23 15.91
C GLY A 727 -0.99 -19.80 15.35
N ASN A 728 -0.54 -20.54 14.35
CA ASN A 728 0.39 -20.05 13.34
C ASN A 728 -0.30 -20.31 11.99
N THR A 729 0.42 -20.34 10.89
CA THR A 729 -0.12 -20.75 9.59
C THR A 729 -0.44 -22.24 9.55
N THR A 730 -1.41 -22.66 8.74
CA THR A 730 -1.83 -24.08 8.61
C THR A 730 -1.24 -24.75 7.37
N ASN A 731 -0.85 -26.01 7.48
CA ASN A 731 -0.48 -26.84 6.32
C ASN A 731 -1.70 -27.42 5.59
N ARG A 732 -2.90 -27.31 6.19
CA ARG A 732 -4.12 -27.84 5.61
C ARG A 732 -4.51 -27.07 4.36
N ARG A 733 -5.06 -27.81 3.39
CA ARG A 733 -5.63 -27.29 2.15
C ARG A 733 -7.10 -27.68 1.95
N THR A 734 -7.60 -28.59 2.76
CA THR A 734 -9.02 -28.97 2.76
C THR A 734 -9.86 -27.87 3.40
N GLY A 735 -10.99 -27.54 2.77
CA GLY A 735 -11.94 -26.56 3.31
C GLY A 735 -11.51 -25.09 3.26
N ILE A 736 -10.35 -24.76 2.67
CA ILE A 736 -9.89 -23.35 2.60
C ILE A 736 -10.49 -22.55 1.43
N VAL A 737 -11.03 -23.25 0.43
CA VAL A 737 -11.75 -22.64 -0.71
C VAL A 737 -13.24 -22.74 -0.40
N PRO A 738 -13.94 -21.62 -0.15
CA PRO A 738 -15.38 -21.64 0.09
C PRO A 738 -16.15 -22.17 -1.14
N PRO A 739 -17.32 -22.82 -0.94
CA PRO A 739 -18.17 -23.25 -2.04
C PRO A 739 -18.52 -22.10 -2.97
N GLY A 740 -18.42 -22.32 -4.29
CA GLY A 740 -18.76 -21.32 -5.31
C GLY A 740 -17.65 -20.33 -5.68
N VAL A 741 -16.52 -20.30 -4.96
CA VAL A 741 -15.36 -19.48 -5.33
C VAL A 741 -14.56 -20.17 -6.43
N LYS A 742 -14.44 -19.53 -7.61
CA LYS A 742 -13.61 -20.01 -8.72
C LYS A 742 -12.23 -19.36 -8.66
N LEU A 743 -11.20 -20.16 -8.42
CA LEU A 743 -9.82 -19.72 -8.46
C LEU A 743 -9.31 -19.67 -9.90
N THR A 744 -8.45 -18.69 -10.20
CA THR A 744 -7.66 -18.69 -11.44
C THR A 744 -6.61 -19.80 -11.42
N ALA A 745 -6.09 -20.22 -12.58
CA ALA A 745 -5.02 -21.22 -12.65
C ALA A 745 -3.77 -20.81 -11.83
N LYS A 746 -3.45 -19.52 -11.80
CA LYS A 746 -2.35 -18.97 -11.00
C LYS A 746 -2.62 -19.11 -9.50
N GLU A 747 -3.84 -18.81 -9.06
CA GLU A 747 -4.25 -18.93 -7.66
C GLU A 747 -4.33 -20.39 -7.20
N GLN A 748 -4.80 -21.28 -8.07
CA GLN A 748 -4.81 -22.72 -7.79
C GLN A 748 -3.39 -23.25 -7.63
N LYS A 749 -2.46 -22.87 -8.53
CA LYS A 749 -1.04 -23.19 -8.39
C LYS A 749 -0.47 -22.63 -7.10
N ALA A 750 -0.73 -21.35 -6.80
CA ALA A 750 -0.30 -20.70 -5.56
C ALA A 750 -0.80 -21.41 -4.30
N LEU A 751 -2.02 -21.96 -4.32
CA LEU A 751 -2.59 -22.70 -3.20
C LEU A 751 -1.92 -24.07 -2.99
N GLN A 752 -1.47 -24.70 -4.07
CA GLN A 752 -0.76 -25.98 -4.07
C GLN A 752 0.72 -25.86 -3.66
N GLU A 753 1.26 -24.65 -3.61
CA GLU A 753 2.63 -24.40 -3.15
C GLU A 753 2.85 -24.92 -1.71
N THR A 754 4.05 -25.44 -1.47
CA THR A 754 4.50 -25.82 -0.12
C THR A 754 4.59 -24.59 0.77
N GLY A 755 4.16 -24.75 2.02
CA GLY A 755 4.24 -23.73 3.06
C GLY A 755 2.95 -23.62 3.88
N GLY A 756 2.94 -22.69 4.82
CA GLY A 756 1.76 -22.42 5.64
C GLY A 756 0.77 -21.48 4.94
N TYR A 757 -0.52 -21.84 4.95
CA TYR A 757 -1.64 -20.97 4.59
C TYR A 757 -1.97 -20.00 5.72
N SER A 758 -2.30 -18.77 5.35
CA SER A 758 -2.87 -17.73 6.21
C SER A 758 -4.00 -17.03 5.47
N GLY A 759 -5.09 -16.71 6.16
CA GLY A 759 -6.23 -16.04 5.55
C GLY A 759 -7.53 -16.26 6.31
N PRO A 760 -8.64 -15.65 5.87
CA PRO A 760 -9.94 -15.72 6.52
C PRO A 760 -10.43 -17.14 6.82
N ALA A 761 -10.11 -18.10 5.96
CA ALA A 761 -10.54 -19.50 6.13
C ALA A 761 -10.01 -20.16 7.41
N MET A 762 -8.99 -19.59 8.06
CA MET A 762 -8.47 -20.10 9.34
C MET A 762 -9.32 -19.72 10.55
N TYR A 763 -10.21 -18.73 10.42
CA TYR A 763 -10.86 -18.10 11.57
C TYR A 763 -11.62 -19.11 12.44
N ASN A 764 -12.50 -19.91 11.85
CA ASN A 764 -13.33 -20.86 12.60
C ASN A 764 -12.48 -21.86 13.39
N ARG A 765 -11.41 -22.38 12.78
CA ARG A 765 -10.50 -23.31 13.45
C ARG A 765 -9.73 -22.63 14.59
N THR A 766 -9.29 -21.39 14.36
CA THR A 766 -8.60 -20.60 15.39
C THR A 766 -9.51 -20.36 16.58
N LEU A 767 -10.78 -20.02 16.34
CA LEU A 767 -11.79 -19.84 17.38
C LEU A 767 -12.00 -21.12 18.20
N GLU A 768 -12.18 -22.27 17.56
CA GLU A 768 -12.37 -23.55 18.25
C GLU A 768 -11.14 -23.97 19.05
N LEU A 769 -9.93 -23.74 18.52
CA LEU A 769 -8.70 -23.98 19.26
C LEU A 769 -8.58 -23.06 20.48
N VAL A 770 -8.90 -21.78 20.35
CA VAL A 770 -8.88 -20.85 21.48
C VAL A 770 -9.81 -21.33 22.60
N LYS A 771 -11.04 -21.74 22.28
CA LYS A 771 -11.97 -22.33 23.26
C LYS A 771 -11.36 -23.55 23.95
N ARG A 772 -10.74 -24.44 23.17
CA ARG A 772 -10.11 -25.68 23.68
C ARG A 772 -8.95 -25.37 24.62
N TYR A 773 -8.03 -24.50 24.21
CA TYR A 773 -6.91 -24.05 25.05
C TYR A 773 -7.41 -23.36 26.31
N ARG A 774 -8.40 -22.47 26.21
CA ARG A 774 -8.98 -21.79 27.38
C ARG A 774 -9.53 -22.79 28.38
N LYS A 775 -10.36 -23.73 27.91
CA LYS A 775 -10.96 -24.78 28.74
C LYS A 775 -9.90 -25.60 29.47
N LYS A 776 -8.86 -26.05 28.77
CA LYS A 776 -7.79 -26.88 29.35
C LYS A 776 -6.89 -26.10 30.31
N LEU A 777 -6.52 -24.87 29.97
CA LEU A 777 -5.74 -24.00 30.86
C LEU A 777 -6.49 -23.66 32.15
N ASP A 778 -7.80 -23.40 32.07
CA ASP A 778 -8.63 -23.18 33.27
C ASP A 778 -8.75 -24.47 34.11
N ALA A 779 -8.93 -25.63 33.47
CA ALA A 779 -8.99 -26.91 34.17
C ALA A 779 -7.68 -27.25 34.91
N GLN A 780 -6.54 -27.02 34.27
CA GLN A 780 -5.22 -27.25 34.88
C GLN A 780 -4.98 -26.32 36.09
N ALA A 781 -5.40 -25.06 35.99
CA ALA A 781 -5.28 -24.11 37.09
C ALA A 781 -6.08 -24.56 38.32
N LEU A 782 -7.32 -25.04 38.11
CA LEU A 782 -8.16 -25.59 39.18
C LEU A 782 -7.54 -26.83 39.84
N GLN A 783 -6.99 -27.75 39.04
CA GLN A 783 -6.33 -28.95 39.57
C GLN A 783 -5.08 -28.61 40.40
N THR A 784 -4.29 -27.64 39.94
CA THR A 784 -3.07 -27.21 40.65
C THR A 784 -3.43 -26.54 41.97
N GLY A 785 -4.44 -25.65 41.97
CA GLY A 785 -4.93 -25.01 43.19
C GLY A 785 -5.48 -26.01 44.21
N ALA A 786 -6.25 -27.01 43.77
CA ALA A 786 -6.76 -28.07 44.65
C ALA A 786 -5.64 -28.98 45.22
N ALA A 787 -4.59 -29.24 44.44
CA ALA A 787 -3.43 -30.01 44.91
C ALA A 787 -2.59 -29.21 45.93
N GLU A 788 -2.42 -27.90 45.72
CA GLU A 788 -1.76 -27.00 46.67
C GLU A 788 -2.57 -26.86 47.97
N GLU A 789 -3.90 -26.81 47.90
CA GLU A 789 -4.80 -26.81 49.05
C GLU A 789 -4.66 -28.11 49.87
N ALA A 790 -4.64 -29.27 49.22
CA ALA A 790 -4.46 -30.56 49.88
C ALA A 790 -3.07 -30.76 50.51
N ALA A 791 -2.05 -30.05 50.01
CA ALA A 791 -0.68 -30.11 50.52
C ALA A 791 -0.38 -29.08 51.63
N ALA A 792 -1.29 -28.14 51.90
CA ALA A 792 -1.12 -27.13 52.94
C ALA A 792 -1.31 -27.76 54.35
N ILE A 793 -0.27 -27.68 55.18
CA ILE A 793 -0.32 -28.13 56.58
C ILE A 793 -1.05 -27.05 57.42
N PRO A 794 -2.11 -27.39 58.19
CA PRO A 794 -2.79 -26.43 59.05
C PRO A 794 -1.85 -25.86 60.14
N SER A 795 -1.93 -24.56 60.37
CA SER A 795 -1.23 -23.90 61.50
C SER A 795 -1.79 -24.40 62.85
N PRO A 796 -0.99 -24.39 63.95
CA PRO A 796 -1.42 -24.88 65.28
C PRO A 796 -2.63 -24.16 65.89
N ASP A 797 -3.00 -22.99 65.36
CA ASP A 797 -4.14 -22.17 65.80
C ASP A 797 -5.41 -22.41 64.98
N GLY A 798 -5.40 -23.36 64.04
CA GLY A 798 -6.53 -23.64 63.16
C GLY A 798 -6.79 -22.55 62.09
N SER A 799 -5.91 -21.55 61.97
CA SER A 799 -6.01 -20.53 60.93
C SER A 799 -5.20 -20.95 59.69
N LEU A 800 -5.89 -20.99 58.54
CA LEU A 800 -5.23 -21.07 57.24
C LEU A 800 -4.45 -19.76 57.05
N SER A 801 -3.14 -19.86 56.84
CA SER A 801 -2.27 -18.73 56.50
C SER A 801 -2.90 -17.88 55.38
N GLY A 802 -2.85 -16.55 55.48
CA GLY A 802 -3.47 -15.63 54.51
C GLY A 802 -3.08 -15.89 53.04
N LYS A 803 -1.88 -16.44 52.78
CA LYS A 803 -1.46 -16.90 51.44
C LYS A 803 -2.29 -18.07 50.91
N VAL A 804 -2.64 -19.02 51.78
CA VAL A 804 -3.48 -20.18 51.41
C VAL A 804 -4.91 -19.70 51.16
N HIS A 805 -5.41 -18.72 51.93
CA HIS A 805 -6.73 -18.14 51.71
C HIS A 805 -6.84 -17.36 50.37
N ASP A 806 -5.81 -16.60 49.99
CA ASP A 806 -5.75 -15.91 48.69
C ASP A 806 -5.56 -16.89 47.51
N LEU A 807 -4.89 -18.03 47.72
CA LEU A 807 -4.83 -19.14 46.76
C LEU A 807 -6.20 -19.85 46.60
N ILE A 808 -6.93 -20.06 47.71
CA ILE A 808 -8.28 -20.68 47.74
C ILE A 808 -9.32 -19.82 47.02
N GLU A 809 -9.22 -18.49 47.07
CA GLU A 809 -10.07 -17.59 46.29
C GLU A 809 -9.65 -17.46 44.81
N GLY A 810 -8.61 -18.17 44.38
CA GLY A 810 -8.08 -18.09 43.01
C GLY A 810 -7.41 -16.75 42.68
N LYS A 811 -7.01 -15.97 43.70
CA LYS A 811 -6.37 -14.64 43.53
C LYS A 811 -4.88 -14.73 43.18
N ASP A 812 -4.19 -15.82 43.56
CA ASP A 812 -2.72 -15.88 43.49
C ASP A 812 -2.12 -16.75 42.37
N THR A 813 -2.88 -17.59 41.65
CA THR A 813 -2.38 -18.22 40.41
C THR A 813 -2.79 -17.39 39.18
N PRO A 814 -1.88 -16.59 38.58
CA PRO A 814 -2.24 -15.72 37.48
C PRO A 814 -2.70 -16.55 36.28
N ARG A 815 -3.97 -16.36 35.90
CA ARG A 815 -4.60 -17.01 34.74
C ARG A 815 -3.71 -16.85 33.51
N LYS A 816 -3.34 -17.97 32.88
CA LYS A 816 -2.52 -17.95 31.66
C LYS A 816 -3.20 -17.16 30.55
N VAL A 817 -2.44 -16.25 29.92
CA VAL A 817 -2.93 -15.35 28.87
C VAL A 817 -2.96 -16.07 27.52
N ILE A 818 -3.99 -15.79 26.71
CA ILE A 818 -4.12 -16.32 25.35
C ILE A 818 -4.13 -15.18 24.34
N PHE A 819 -3.22 -15.21 23.36
CA PHE A 819 -3.34 -14.38 22.15
C PHE A 819 -3.83 -15.25 21.01
N ALA A 820 -4.88 -14.82 20.32
CA ALA A 820 -5.42 -15.55 19.18
C ALA A 820 -4.91 -14.95 17.86
N THR A 821 -4.43 -15.79 16.95
CA THR A 821 -3.97 -15.35 15.63
C THR A 821 -4.37 -16.32 14.54
N GLY A 822 -5.08 -15.82 13.52
CA GLY A 822 -5.52 -16.64 12.40
C GLY A 822 -6.87 -16.20 11.85
N GLY A 823 -6.89 -15.66 10.63
CA GLY A 823 -8.12 -15.36 9.89
C GLY A 823 -9.01 -14.24 10.43
N ILE A 824 -8.58 -13.50 11.45
CA ILE A 824 -9.32 -12.35 11.98
C ILE A 824 -9.24 -11.18 10.98
N THR A 825 -10.39 -10.70 10.54
CA THR A 825 -10.51 -9.65 9.51
C THR A 825 -11.39 -8.46 9.89
N ASN A 826 -12.25 -8.61 10.90
CA ASN A 826 -13.24 -7.62 11.29
C ASN A 826 -13.49 -7.63 12.82
N GLY A 827 -14.25 -6.64 13.31
CA GLY A 827 -14.56 -6.45 14.73
C GLY A 827 -15.43 -7.54 15.33
N GLU A 828 -16.40 -8.06 14.58
CA GLU A 828 -17.25 -9.17 15.04
C GLU A 828 -16.42 -10.44 15.33
N GLN A 829 -15.49 -10.77 14.44
CA GLN A 829 -14.57 -11.90 14.60
C GLN A 829 -13.62 -11.68 15.78
N ALA A 830 -13.10 -10.47 15.93
CA ALA A 830 -12.26 -10.12 17.07
C ALA A 830 -13.04 -10.24 18.38
N LEU A 831 -14.26 -9.71 18.47
CA LEU A 831 -15.09 -9.79 19.66
C LEU A 831 -15.43 -11.25 20.02
N LYS A 832 -15.83 -12.06 19.03
CA LYS A 832 -16.11 -13.48 19.23
C LYS A 832 -14.91 -14.26 19.77
N ILE A 833 -13.70 -13.99 19.27
CA ILE A 833 -12.50 -14.72 19.74
C ILE A 833 -12.03 -14.24 21.11
N LEU A 834 -12.21 -12.95 21.41
CA LEU A 834 -11.96 -12.40 22.75
C LEU A 834 -12.93 -13.03 23.77
N ASN A 835 -14.22 -13.08 23.43
CA ASN A 835 -15.25 -13.73 24.26
C ASN A 835 -15.03 -15.25 24.42
N ALA A 836 -14.34 -15.89 23.48
CA ALA A 836 -13.94 -17.30 23.58
C ALA A 836 -12.79 -17.55 24.58
N GLY A 837 -12.19 -16.50 25.14
CA GLY A 837 -11.16 -16.59 26.18
C GLY A 837 -9.78 -16.09 25.75
N ALA A 838 -9.64 -15.49 24.57
CA ALA A 838 -8.43 -14.76 24.21
C ALA A 838 -8.40 -13.38 24.88
N SER A 839 -7.23 -12.96 25.35
CA SER A 839 -7.00 -11.60 25.86
C SER A 839 -6.71 -10.61 24.73
N VAL A 840 -6.18 -11.10 23.60
CA VAL A 840 -5.75 -10.30 22.44
C VAL A 840 -6.07 -11.01 21.14
N ALA A 841 -6.58 -10.25 20.16
CA ALA A 841 -6.83 -10.68 18.79
C ALA A 841 -5.74 -10.10 17.86
N MET A 842 -4.93 -10.97 17.27
CA MET A 842 -3.79 -10.59 16.43
C MET A 842 -4.13 -10.69 14.94
N VAL A 843 -3.68 -9.72 14.15
CA VAL A 843 -3.89 -9.66 12.70
C VAL A 843 -2.57 -9.70 11.92
N TYR A 844 -2.62 -10.33 10.74
CA TYR A 844 -1.57 -10.25 9.71
C TYR A 844 -2.23 -10.15 8.34
N THR A 845 -2.82 -11.24 7.84
CA THR A 845 -3.34 -11.30 6.46
C THR A 845 -4.46 -10.30 6.23
N GLY A 846 -5.30 -10.06 7.25
CA GLY A 846 -6.32 -8.99 7.23
C GLY A 846 -5.71 -7.59 7.10
N LEU A 847 -4.51 -7.34 7.63
CA LEU A 847 -3.77 -6.10 7.41
C LEU A 847 -3.19 -6.05 5.99
N THR A 848 -2.62 -7.15 5.50
CA THR A 848 -2.06 -7.24 4.13
C THR A 848 -3.09 -6.97 3.05
N TYR A 849 -4.32 -7.48 3.19
CA TYR A 849 -5.40 -7.26 2.22
C TYR A 849 -6.25 -6.03 2.51
N GLY A 850 -6.42 -5.65 3.79
CA GLY A 850 -7.24 -4.52 4.22
C GLY A 850 -6.51 -3.18 4.33
N GLY A 851 -5.18 -3.18 4.27
CA GLY A 851 -4.34 -1.99 4.32
C GLY A 851 -4.18 -1.37 5.72
N PRO A 852 -3.44 -0.26 5.84
CA PRO A 852 -3.05 0.37 7.11
C PRO A 852 -4.21 0.71 8.06
N GLY A 853 -5.42 0.91 7.52
CA GLY A 853 -6.62 1.20 8.31
C GLY A 853 -7.33 0.00 8.95
N THR A 854 -6.82 -1.23 8.77
CA THR A 854 -7.50 -2.44 9.27
C THR A 854 -7.73 -2.42 10.77
N ILE A 855 -6.73 -2.04 11.57
CA ILE A 855 -6.83 -2.07 13.04
C ILE A 855 -7.84 -1.04 13.54
N THR A 856 -7.76 0.19 13.04
CA THR A 856 -8.74 1.25 13.38
C THR A 856 -10.17 0.82 13.05
N ARG A 857 -10.40 0.11 11.94
CA ARG A 857 -11.74 -0.40 11.58
C ARG A 857 -12.22 -1.49 12.53
N ILE A 858 -11.37 -2.49 12.84
CA ILE A 858 -11.71 -3.56 13.78
C ILE A 858 -12.11 -2.95 15.14
N LYS A 859 -11.34 -1.98 15.63
CA LYS A 859 -11.66 -1.28 16.89
C LYS A 859 -12.95 -0.48 16.82
N GLY A 860 -13.20 0.22 15.72
CA GLY A 860 -14.46 0.93 15.48
C GLY A 860 -15.65 -0.02 15.49
N GLU A 861 -15.55 -1.16 14.80
CA GLU A 861 -16.60 -2.18 14.75
C GLU A 861 -16.85 -2.85 16.11
N ILE A 862 -15.81 -3.07 16.93
CA ILE A 862 -15.99 -3.54 18.32
C ILE A 862 -16.71 -2.49 19.16
N LYS A 863 -16.27 -1.23 19.04
CA LYS A 863 -16.90 -0.10 19.74
C LYS A 863 -18.38 0.03 19.37
N ASP A 864 -18.73 -0.10 18.10
CA ASP A 864 -20.11 0.05 17.64
C ASP A 864 -21.02 -1.13 18.06
N GLN A 865 -20.43 -2.28 18.44
CA GLN A 865 -21.14 -3.46 18.92
C GLN A 865 -21.29 -3.52 20.45
N ALA A 866 -20.51 -2.73 21.18
CA ALA A 866 -20.52 -2.63 22.64
C ALA A 866 -21.47 -1.52 23.09
#